data_AF-A0A5C5X9U5-F1
#
_entry.id   AF-A0A5C5X9U5-F1
#
_cell.length_a   1.000
_cell.length_b   1.000
_cell.length_c   1.000
_cell.angle_alpha   90.00
_cell.angle_beta   90.00
_cell.angle_gamma   90.00
#
_symmetry.space_group_name_H-M   'P 1'
#
loop_
_entity.id
_entity.type
_entity.pdbx_description
1 polymer ?
#
loop_
_entity_poly.entity_id
_entity_poly.type
_entity_poly.pdbx_seq_one_letter_code
_entity_poly.pdbx_strand_id
1 'polypeptide(L)'
;MSQQISRTNLWLLKFPHPSTQIGVILLGLALVGCQTTKPSGPKPKSVTKQSEPRNVVATAGQITPVSATVEIPAESELSNLHSAALASAAPRSLEDMAPLDYWDLTLAEAISLALENGKIVKDLGGRILSAPETVQTVYDPAIRESEPLYGVEGALSEFDAQLASSFLYSKNDRTVNNITLGGGTRNIEQNLANATVELNKTTATGSTFAMRNITLYNASNQPTNLFPSAYDTLFEFEARQPLMQGAGVDFNRIAGPNAQPGFNFSNGVLVARTNTDISIAELETGLRDFTSQVEDAYWELYFAYRNLDGWKQARDAARKTWEDIKAQQGLPGGTAEREARARVQYFIYEDLVQEALNGNPREGRSVGVYRGERRLRMLLGLPNNDGCMLRPVDEPIQAKICFDWDYSLSEALSRRSEIRKQKWVVKRDELQLQAAKNFLKPRFDMVALGRMRGFGNDLIGARNSAMRDARSGDHPEWQVGVELTVPIGFRQAQAGVRHAELKLMRDRAILREQELVIAHQVGDAISEVNRAYASISTSYNRLIAAQERLTAAQEVYQVDKVSIDLVLDAQQELAQSLTDYHNSTKEYELAKKEVYFQSGTLLSMHGVHFSEGSWAAADYYDAAETSRTRVPASPRLKQNEPGFISAGEQPQLPPLASESMITEQENLIEELPLPIAVEEISSTPDWANESLILPLPEPIGLQEEAESPLPAPAIE
;
A
#
# COMPACT_ATOMS: atom_id res chain seq x y z
N MET A 1 41.71 -14.09 -24.74
CA MET A 1 43.09 -13.57 -24.69
C MET A 1 43.37 -13.24 -23.22
N SER A 2 44.01 -14.11 -22.43
CA SER A 2 45.45 -14.37 -22.34
C SER A 2 46.20 -13.45 -21.35
N GLN A 3 46.67 -14.05 -20.24
CA GLN A 3 47.84 -13.75 -19.40
C GLN A 3 47.82 -12.51 -18.47
N GLN A 4 47.98 -12.61 -17.13
CA GLN A 4 49.07 -13.09 -16.24
C GLN A 4 50.19 -12.06 -15.93
N ILE A 5 50.48 -11.90 -14.62
CA ILE A 5 51.81 -11.62 -13.98
C ILE A 5 52.25 -10.13 -14.05
N SER A 6 52.77 -9.38 -13.04
CA SER A 6 53.51 -9.68 -11.79
C SER A 6 53.81 -8.39 -10.94
N ARG A 7 53.90 -8.57 -9.60
CA ARG A 7 54.92 -8.10 -8.62
C ARG A 7 55.12 -6.63 -8.22
N THR A 8 54.78 -6.37 -6.95
CA THR A 8 55.62 -5.94 -5.80
C THR A 8 56.93 -5.15 -6.03
N ASN A 9 57.05 -3.97 -5.37
CA ASN A 9 58.06 -3.61 -4.33
C ASN A 9 58.08 -2.09 -4.09
N LEU A 10 57.73 -1.60 -2.89
CA LEU A 10 58.64 -1.23 -1.79
C LEU A 10 59.70 -0.18 -2.19
N TRP A 11 59.51 1.09 -1.78
CA TRP A 11 60.62 2.06 -1.67
C TRP A 11 60.46 2.97 -0.45
N LEU A 12 61.54 2.96 0.36
CA LEU A 12 61.79 3.73 1.56
C LEU A 12 61.97 5.23 1.27
N LEU A 13 61.36 6.06 2.11
CA LEU A 13 61.68 7.47 2.29
C LEU A 13 63.06 7.64 2.94
N LYS A 14 63.93 8.44 2.31
CA LYS A 14 65.11 9.05 2.93
C LYS A 14 65.07 10.56 2.66
N PHE A 15 64.95 11.36 3.71
CA PHE A 15 65.19 12.80 3.67
C PHE A 15 66.69 13.10 3.77
N PRO A 16 67.13 14.21 3.17
CA PRO A 16 67.91 15.18 3.96
C PRO A 16 67.49 16.64 3.69
N HIS A 17 67.38 17.41 4.76
CA HIS A 17 67.44 18.89 4.78
C HIS A 17 68.93 19.35 4.80
N PRO A 18 69.32 20.65 4.62
CA PRO A 18 68.60 21.86 5.05
C PRO A 18 68.73 23.14 4.18
N SER A 19 68.12 24.22 4.70
CA SER A 19 68.36 25.67 4.51
C SER A 19 67.65 26.44 3.38
N THR A 20 66.50 27.03 3.74
CA THR A 20 66.10 28.46 3.61
C THR A 20 66.32 29.21 2.28
N GLN A 21 65.23 29.56 1.58
CA GLN A 21 64.61 30.91 1.60
C GLN A 21 63.29 30.97 0.79
N ILE A 22 62.23 31.39 1.49
CA ILE A 22 61.07 32.22 1.13
C ILE A 22 60.65 32.30 -0.35
N GLY A 23 59.44 31.80 -0.63
CA GLY A 23 58.64 32.12 -1.81
C GLY A 23 57.18 31.74 -1.58
N VAL A 24 56.37 32.72 -1.18
CA VAL A 24 54.92 32.59 -0.94
C VAL A 24 54.21 32.21 -2.25
N ILE A 25 53.58 31.04 -2.28
CA ILE A 25 52.58 30.68 -3.31
C ILE A 25 51.25 30.45 -2.58
N LEU A 26 50.37 31.44 -2.69
CA LEU A 26 48.94 31.33 -2.40
C LEU A 26 48.33 30.35 -3.41
N LEU A 27 48.05 29.11 -2.98
CA LEU A 27 47.15 28.23 -3.71
C LEU A 27 45.76 28.34 -3.07
N GLY A 28 44.90 29.12 -3.72
CA GLY A 28 43.47 29.17 -3.42
C GLY A 28 42.84 27.81 -3.71
N LEU A 29 42.22 27.23 -2.69
CA LEU A 29 41.30 26.11 -2.81
C LEU A 29 40.16 26.49 -3.76
N ALA A 30 40.11 25.81 -4.90
CA ALA A 30 38.97 25.84 -5.80
C ALA A 30 37.77 25.15 -5.12
N LEU A 31 36.73 25.92 -4.84
CA LEU A 31 35.38 25.42 -4.69
C LEU A 31 34.98 24.80 -6.03
N VAL A 32 34.85 23.47 -6.05
CA VAL A 32 34.14 22.75 -7.12
C VAL A 32 32.68 23.13 -6.99
N GLY A 33 32.27 24.09 -7.81
CA GLY A 33 30.88 24.45 -8.02
C GLY A 33 30.16 23.38 -8.84
N CYS A 34 28.87 23.21 -8.52
CA CYS A 34 27.89 22.52 -9.35
C CYS A 34 28.05 22.90 -10.83
N GLN A 35 28.27 21.90 -11.68
CA GLN A 35 28.10 22.05 -13.11
C GLN A 35 26.60 22.16 -13.42
N THR A 36 26.11 23.38 -13.63
CA THR A 36 24.89 23.61 -14.38
C THR A 36 25.27 23.72 -15.85
N THR A 37 24.86 22.73 -16.64
CA THR A 37 25.00 22.73 -18.09
C THR A 37 24.13 23.84 -18.68
N LYS A 38 24.78 24.88 -19.24
CA LYS A 38 24.12 25.93 -20.04
C LYS A 38 23.65 25.35 -21.38
N PRO A 39 22.38 25.54 -21.80
CA PRO A 39 22.01 25.39 -23.20
C PRO A 39 22.45 26.64 -23.97
N SER A 40 23.16 26.43 -25.08
CA SER A 40 23.57 27.47 -26.01
C SER A 40 22.42 27.92 -26.90
N GLY A 41 21.92 29.15 -26.71
CA GLY A 41 21.07 29.86 -27.68
C GLY A 41 21.89 30.86 -28.54
N PRO A 42 21.43 31.21 -29.75
CA PRO A 42 22.21 32.00 -30.71
C PRO A 42 22.20 33.50 -30.37
N LYS A 43 23.35 34.16 -30.56
CA LYS A 43 23.55 35.60 -30.34
C LYS A 43 22.89 36.45 -31.45
N PRO A 44 22.19 37.56 -31.13
CA PRO A 44 21.90 38.59 -32.12
C PRO A 44 23.07 39.57 -32.27
N LYS A 45 23.24 40.08 -33.50
CA LYS A 45 24.27 41.05 -33.90
C LYS A 45 24.02 42.43 -33.30
N SER A 46 25.14 43.11 -33.00
CA SER A 46 25.28 44.49 -32.53
C SER A 46 24.67 45.53 -33.46
N VAL A 47 24.00 46.54 -32.90
CA VAL A 47 23.83 47.87 -33.52
C VAL A 47 24.14 48.96 -32.48
N THR A 48 24.79 49.99 -32.99
CA THR A 48 25.60 51.05 -32.38
C THR A 48 24.78 52.16 -31.68
N LYS A 49 25.43 52.85 -30.74
CA LYS A 49 24.96 54.04 -29.97
C LYS A 49 24.46 55.20 -30.86
N GLN A 50 23.39 55.90 -30.44
CA GLN A 50 23.32 57.38 -30.45
C GLN A 50 22.15 57.94 -29.61
N SER A 51 22.38 59.19 -29.18
CA SER A 51 21.77 60.09 -28.19
C SER A 51 20.31 60.54 -28.34
N GLU A 52 19.72 60.85 -27.16
CA GLU A 52 18.78 61.95 -26.82
C GLU A 52 17.25 61.86 -27.09
N PRO A 53 16.43 62.59 -26.30
CA PRO A 53 15.14 62.12 -25.78
C PRO A 53 13.92 62.69 -26.52
N ARG A 54 12.84 61.90 -26.61
CA ARG A 54 11.52 62.42 -27.01
C ARG A 54 10.39 61.71 -26.26
N ASN A 55 9.64 62.51 -25.50
CA ASN A 55 8.37 62.18 -24.87
C ASN A 55 7.36 61.67 -25.90
N VAL A 56 6.79 60.48 -25.69
CA VAL A 56 5.46 60.11 -26.22
C VAL A 56 4.78 59.14 -25.25
N VAL A 57 3.74 59.66 -24.60
CA VAL A 57 2.41 59.07 -24.35
C VAL A 57 2.31 57.60 -23.92
N ALA A 58 1.74 57.40 -22.74
CA ALA A 58 1.28 56.13 -22.21
C ALA A 58 0.47 55.32 -23.24
N THR A 59 0.93 54.11 -23.54
CA THR A 59 0.14 53.07 -24.19
C THR A 59 0.18 51.83 -23.31
N ALA A 60 -1.01 51.25 -23.10
CA ALA A 60 -1.35 50.10 -22.28
C ALA A 60 -0.18 49.19 -21.87
N GLY A 61 -0.08 48.92 -20.56
CA GLY A 61 0.82 47.91 -20.02
C GLY A 61 0.62 46.57 -20.71
N GLN A 62 1.54 46.24 -21.62
CA GLN A 62 1.74 44.86 -22.02
C GLN A 62 2.28 44.12 -20.80
N ILE A 63 1.41 43.38 -20.14
CA ILE A 63 1.83 42.25 -19.31
C ILE A 63 2.56 41.33 -20.27
N THR A 64 3.89 41.35 -20.24
CA THR A 64 4.69 40.34 -20.91
C THR A 64 4.48 39.04 -20.13
N PRO A 65 3.94 37.97 -20.73
CA PRO A 65 3.86 36.69 -20.04
C PRO A 65 5.30 36.21 -19.82
N VAL A 66 5.81 36.42 -18.61
CA VAL A 66 7.07 35.82 -18.19
C VAL A 66 6.81 34.33 -18.05
N SER A 67 7.35 33.58 -19.02
CA SER A 67 7.61 32.15 -18.95
C SER A 67 6.38 31.23 -18.88
N ALA A 68 5.95 30.74 -20.05
CA ALA A 68 5.11 29.53 -20.14
C ALA A 68 5.86 28.37 -20.82
N THR A 69 7.18 28.31 -20.70
CA THR A 69 7.93 27.10 -21.05
C THR A 69 7.87 26.16 -19.87
N VAL A 70 7.00 25.17 -19.95
CA VAL A 70 6.96 24.06 -19.01
C VAL A 70 8.20 23.20 -19.28
N GLU A 71 9.13 23.16 -18.33
CA GLU A 71 10.25 22.23 -18.36
C GLU A 71 9.71 20.82 -18.10
N ILE A 72 9.80 19.96 -19.11
CA ILE A 72 9.43 18.55 -19.00
C ILE A 72 10.71 17.78 -18.65
N PRO A 73 10.71 16.96 -17.58
CA PRO A 73 11.87 16.17 -17.21
C PRO A 73 12.24 15.19 -18.33
N ALA A 74 13.54 14.91 -18.47
CA ALA A 74 13.99 13.91 -19.43
C ALA A 74 13.55 12.51 -18.98
N GLU A 75 12.72 11.86 -19.80
CA GLU A 75 12.27 10.48 -19.57
C GLU A 75 13.45 9.50 -19.74
N SER A 76 13.54 8.52 -18.84
CA SER A 76 14.49 7.42 -18.94
C SER A 76 14.03 6.38 -19.96
N GLU A 77 14.92 5.55 -20.51
CA GLU A 77 14.50 4.46 -21.42
C GLU A 77 13.54 3.45 -20.76
N LEU A 78 13.58 3.33 -19.43
CA LEU A 78 12.66 2.52 -18.63
C LEU A 78 11.23 3.10 -18.57
N SER A 79 11.07 4.42 -18.65
CA SER A 79 9.75 5.08 -18.74
C SER A 79 9.13 4.98 -20.14
N ASN A 80 9.94 4.73 -21.18
CA ASN A 80 9.50 4.58 -22.57
C ASN A 80 8.85 3.22 -22.88
N LEU A 81 8.81 2.30 -21.90
CA LEU A 81 8.07 1.03 -21.98
C LEU A 81 6.54 1.19 -21.86
N HIS A 82 6.01 2.41 -21.98
CA HIS A 82 4.56 2.71 -22.05
C HIS A 82 3.96 2.23 -23.38
N SER A 83 4.07 0.93 -23.67
CA SER A 83 3.56 0.33 -24.90
C SER A 83 2.04 0.15 -24.87
N ALA A 84 1.40 -0.11 -23.72
CA ALA A 84 -0.03 -0.42 -23.69
C ALA A 84 -0.94 0.79 -24.05
N ALA A 85 -0.67 1.97 -23.50
CA ALA A 85 -1.47 3.16 -23.79
C ALA A 85 -1.30 3.64 -25.24
N LEU A 86 -0.07 3.54 -25.78
CA LEU A 86 0.26 3.92 -27.17
C LEU A 86 -0.13 2.82 -28.19
N ALA A 87 -0.22 1.56 -27.78
CA ALA A 87 -0.68 0.45 -28.62
C ALA A 87 -2.20 0.30 -28.69
N SER A 88 -2.96 1.03 -27.84
CA SER A 88 -4.42 0.96 -27.86
C SER A 88 -4.98 1.46 -29.19
N ALA A 89 -5.86 0.67 -29.79
CA ALA A 89 -6.65 1.12 -30.93
C ALA A 89 -7.66 2.23 -30.52
N ALA A 90 -8.20 2.92 -31.52
CA ALA A 90 -9.25 3.93 -31.31
C ALA A 90 -10.47 3.32 -30.59
N PRO A 91 -11.17 4.09 -29.75
CA PRO A 91 -12.40 3.62 -29.11
C PRO A 91 -13.46 3.32 -30.17
N ARG A 92 -14.20 2.22 -29.97
CA ARG A 92 -15.31 1.85 -30.86
C ARG A 92 -16.43 2.89 -30.81
N SER A 93 -16.99 3.20 -31.96
CA SER A 93 -18.13 4.09 -32.14
C SER A 93 -19.36 3.31 -32.64
N LEU A 94 -20.52 3.96 -32.65
CA LEU A 94 -21.77 3.38 -33.18
C LEU A 94 -21.71 3.10 -34.70
N GLU A 95 -20.77 3.73 -35.41
CA GLU A 95 -20.61 3.62 -36.87
C GLU A 95 -19.72 2.44 -37.28
N ASP A 96 -19.09 1.77 -36.32
CA ASP A 96 -18.10 0.73 -36.54
C ASP A 96 -18.79 -0.62 -36.82
N MET A 97 -18.85 -1.02 -38.09
CA MET A 97 -19.57 -2.21 -38.59
C MET A 97 -18.66 -3.46 -38.71
N ALA A 98 -17.47 -3.44 -38.12
CA ALA A 98 -16.53 -4.54 -38.19
C ALA A 98 -17.04 -5.80 -37.45
N PRO A 99 -16.75 -7.01 -37.95
CA PRO A 99 -17.10 -8.25 -37.25
C PRO A 99 -16.45 -8.28 -35.85
N LEU A 100 -17.23 -8.67 -34.85
CA LEU A 100 -16.85 -8.63 -33.44
C LEU A 100 -16.31 -10.00 -33.02
N ASP A 101 -15.02 -10.08 -32.68
CA ASP A 101 -14.50 -11.20 -31.91
C ASP A 101 -14.83 -10.99 -30.43
N TYR A 102 -15.36 -12.03 -29.78
CA TYR A 102 -15.72 -12.01 -28.36
C TYR A 102 -14.73 -12.85 -27.57
N TRP A 103 -14.24 -12.29 -26.46
CA TRP A 103 -13.52 -13.02 -25.43
C TRP A 103 -14.48 -13.26 -24.26
N ASP A 104 -14.82 -14.53 -24.13
CA ASP A 104 -15.61 -15.09 -23.03
C ASP A 104 -14.77 -15.13 -21.75
N LEU A 105 -15.15 -14.30 -20.77
CA LEU A 105 -14.41 -14.08 -19.54
C LEU A 105 -15.26 -14.52 -18.35
N THR A 106 -14.68 -15.33 -17.46
CA THR A 106 -15.28 -15.66 -16.16
C THR A 106 -14.84 -14.67 -15.08
N LEU A 107 -15.59 -14.56 -13.98
CA LEU A 107 -15.28 -13.67 -12.86
C LEU A 107 -13.93 -14.04 -12.23
N ALA A 108 -13.65 -15.33 -12.06
CA ALA A 108 -12.38 -15.80 -11.53
C ALA A 108 -11.20 -15.40 -12.42
N GLU A 109 -11.35 -15.54 -13.74
CA GLU A 109 -10.34 -15.12 -14.73
C GLU A 109 -10.17 -13.59 -14.76
N ALA A 110 -11.25 -12.83 -14.60
CA ALA A 110 -11.20 -11.38 -14.49
C ALA A 110 -10.39 -10.95 -13.26
N ILE A 111 -10.63 -11.58 -12.10
CA ILE A 111 -9.89 -11.28 -10.87
C ILE A 111 -8.41 -11.69 -11.02
N SER A 112 -8.11 -12.87 -11.56
CA SER A 112 -6.71 -13.29 -11.76
C SER A 112 -5.96 -12.33 -12.68
N LEU A 113 -6.55 -11.94 -13.82
CA LEU A 113 -5.96 -10.96 -14.74
C LEU A 113 -5.77 -9.58 -14.08
N ALA A 114 -6.74 -9.14 -13.28
CA ALA A 114 -6.65 -7.88 -12.55
C ALA A 114 -5.47 -7.87 -11.58
N LEU A 115 -5.23 -8.98 -10.88
CA LEU A 115 -4.15 -9.15 -9.91
C LEU A 115 -2.78 -9.33 -10.58
N GLU A 116 -2.69 -10.09 -11.67
CA GLU A 116 -1.43 -10.29 -12.41
C GLU A 116 -0.90 -9.00 -13.06
N ASN A 117 -1.80 -8.21 -13.66
CA ASN A 117 -1.43 -6.94 -14.29
C ASN A 117 -1.39 -5.77 -13.27
N GLY A 118 -1.99 -5.94 -12.09
CA GLY A 118 -2.18 -4.92 -11.07
C GLY A 118 -1.01 -4.77 -10.10
N LYS A 119 0.13 -4.20 -10.54
CA LYS A 119 1.21 -3.81 -9.60
C LYS A 119 0.82 -2.65 -8.68
N ILE A 120 -0.18 -1.89 -9.10
CA ILE A 120 -0.76 -0.74 -8.41
C ILE A 120 -2.23 -1.06 -8.20
N VAL A 121 -2.74 -0.84 -6.99
CA VAL A 121 -4.17 -0.96 -6.69
C VAL A 121 -4.89 0.18 -7.42
N LYS A 122 -5.54 -0.14 -8.54
CA LYS A 122 -6.20 0.87 -9.38
C LYS A 122 -7.53 1.28 -8.78
N ASP A 123 -7.86 2.56 -8.91
CA ASP A 123 -9.18 3.10 -8.58
C ASP A 123 -9.76 3.78 -9.82
N LEU A 124 -11.03 3.50 -10.10
CA LEU A 124 -11.81 4.11 -11.18
C LEU A 124 -11.98 5.63 -11.01
N GLY A 125 -11.80 6.15 -9.78
CA GLY A 125 -11.90 7.58 -9.46
C GLY A 125 -10.74 8.46 -9.95
N GLY A 126 -9.76 7.91 -10.68
CA GLY A 126 -8.65 8.70 -11.23
C GLY A 126 -7.66 9.22 -10.18
N ARG A 127 -7.67 8.64 -8.97
CA ARG A 127 -6.76 9.02 -7.86
C ARG A 127 -5.29 8.90 -8.22
N ILE A 128 -4.95 8.00 -9.15
CA ILE A 128 -3.59 7.85 -9.70
C ILE A 128 -3.07 9.15 -10.32
N LEU A 129 -3.94 9.95 -10.93
CA LEU A 129 -3.55 11.20 -11.57
C LEU A 129 -3.60 12.40 -10.62
N SER A 130 -4.55 12.40 -9.67
CA SER A 130 -4.78 13.54 -8.78
C SER A 130 -3.99 13.49 -7.46
N ALA A 131 -3.69 12.30 -6.95
CA ALA A 131 -3.00 12.08 -5.68
C ALA A 131 -2.17 10.78 -5.71
N PRO A 132 -1.12 10.70 -6.56
CA PRO A 132 -0.33 9.48 -6.75
C PRO A 132 0.32 8.97 -5.45
N GLU A 133 0.68 9.85 -4.52
CA GLU A 133 1.27 9.47 -3.22
C GLU A 133 0.33 8.70 -2.28
N THR A 134 -0.99 8.69 -2.55
CA THR A 134 -1.99 8.00 -1.71
C THR A 134 -2.36 6.62 -2.25
N VAL A 135 -1.86 6.26 -3.43
CA VAL A 135 -2.20 5.01 -4.09
C VAL A 135 -1.38 3.87 -3.49
N GLN A 136 -2.08 2.82 -3.09
CA GLN A 136 -1.43 1.64 -2.53
C GLN A 136 -0.79 0.78 -3.61
N THR A 137 0.39 0.26 -3.31
CA THR A 137 1.17 -0.60 -4.20
C THR A 137 1.64 -1.85 -3.49
N VAL A 138 1.94 -2.89 -4.27
CA VAL A 138 2.55 -4.13 -3.75
C VAL A 138 3.90 -3.87 -3.08
N TYR A 139 4.55 -2.74 -3.38
CA TYR A 139 5.85 -2.36 -2.82
C TYR A 139 5.75 -1.67 -1.46
N ASP A 140 4.59 -1.17 -1.03
CA ASP A 140 4.48 -0.34 0.17
C ASP A 140 4.98 -1.05 1.45
N PRO A 141 4.65 -2.33 1.70
CA PRO A 141 5.21 -3.05 2.85
C PRO A 141 6.74 -3.17 2.79
N ALA A 142 7.29 -3.45 1.61
CA ALA A 142 8.73 -3.57 1.40
C ALA A 142 9.45 -2.22 1.55
N ILE A 143 8.86 -1.13 1.05
CA ILE A 143 9.37 0.24 1.25
C ILE A 143 9.35 0.58 2.74
N ARG A 144 8.28 0.22 3.46
CA ARG A 144 8.16 0.48 4.89
C ARG A 144 9.18 -0.31 5.70
N GLU A 145 9.43 -1.55 5.35
CA GLU A 145 10.42 -2.40 6.02
C GLU A 145 11.85 -1.95 5.75
N SER A 146 12.16 -1.59 4.51
CA SER A 146 13.48 -1.11 4.07
C SER A 146 13.74 0.37 4.32
N GLU A 147 12.80 1.08 4.95
CA GLU A 147 12.93 2.50 5.25
C GLU A 147 14.16 2.74 6.16
N PRO A 148 15.18 3.52 5.73
CA PRO A 148 16.45 3.61 6.45
C PRO A 148 16.35 4.18 7.86
N LEU A 149 15.31 4.99 8.11
CA LEU A 149 15.11 5.61 9.41
C LEU A 149 14.18 4.76 10.28
N TYR A 150 12.97 4.44 9.80
CA TYR A 150 11.89 3.84 10.60
C TYR A 150 11.59 2.35 10.31
N GLY A 151 12.29 1.77 9.33
CA GLY A 151 12.17 0.37 8.96
C GLY A 151 12.82 -0.56 9.98
N VAL A 152 12.65 -1.87 9.81
CA VAL A 152 13.15 -2.88 10.76
C VAL A 152 14.67 -2.88 10.78
N GLU A 153 15.30 -2.86 9.60
CA GLU A 153 16.76 -2.77 9.47
C GLU A 153 17.30 -1.40 9.92
N GLY A 154 16.57 -0.31 9.64
CA GLY A 154 16.90 1.02 10.16
C GLY A 154 16.95 1.04 11.68
N ALA A 155 15.96 0.45 12.35
CA ALA A 155 15.91 0.28 13.80
C ALA A 155 17.03 -0.61 14.35
N LEU A 156 17.41 -1.67 13.63
CA LEU A 156 18.52 -2.55 14.01
C LEU A 156 19.88 -1.86 13.87
N SER A 157 20.04 -0.97 12.90
CA SER A 157 21.29 -0.23 12.67
C SER A 157 21.70 0.67 13.84
N GLU A 158 20.77 1.05 14.71
CA GLU A 158 21.10 1.78 15.95
C GLU A 158 21.96 0.94 16.92
N PHE A 159 22.02 -0.37 16.73
CA PHE A 159 22.84 -1.32 17.49
C PHE A 159 24.15 -1.73 16.77
N ASP A 160 24.40 -1.18 15.58
CA ASP A 160 25.60 -1.49 14.82
C ASP A 160 26.87 -0.91 15.46
N ALA A 161 27.99 -1.57 15.19
CA ALA A 161 29.29 -1.07 15.61
C ALA A 161 29.74 0.06 14.66
N GLN A 162 30.08 1.21 15.23
CA GLN A 162 30.56 2.37 14.48
C GLN A 162 32.07 2.50 14.62
N LEU A 163 32.78 2.52 13.48
CA LEU A 163 34.21 2.83 13.41
C LEU A 163 34.38 4.29 12.95
N ALA A 164 34.81 5.15 13.87
CA ALA A 164 35.14 6.55 13.59
C ALA A 164 36.66 6.73 13.56
N SER A 165 37.19 7.44 12.56
CA SER A 165 38.60 7.82 12.50
C SER A 165 38.69 9.30 12.20
N SER A 166 39.49 10.03 12.97
CA SER A 166 39.73 11.46 12.77
C SER A 166 41.21 11.77 12.85
N PHE A 167 41.66 12.70 12.01
CA PHE A 167 43.02 13.21 12.03
C PHE A 167 42.98 14.74 11.94
N LEU A 168 43.49 15.40 12.96
CA LEU A 168 43.52 16.86 13.04
C LEU A 168 44.96 17.32 13.23
N TYR A 169 45.45 18.15 12.31
CA TYR A 169 46.73 18.83 12.44
C TYR A 169 46.49 20.32 12.67
N SER A 170 47.10 20.87 13.72
CA SER A 170 47.00 22.28 14.07
C SER A 170 48.38 22.86 14.32
N LYS A 171 48.58 24.08 13.83
CA LYS A 171 49.75 24.90 14.17
C LYS A 171 49.27 26.06 15.02
N ASN A 172 49.71 26.10 16.26
CA ASN A 172 49.39 27.14 17.21
C ASN A 172 50.62 28.02 17.41
N ASP A 173 50.48 29.31 17.13
CA ASP A 173 51.46 30.34 17.44
C ASP A 173 50.79 31.35 18.37
N ARG A 174 51.29 31.43 19.60
CA ARG A 174 50.71 32.30 20.63
C ARG A 174 51.77 32.90 21.52
N THR A 175 51.56 34.15 21.89
CA THR A 175 52.35 34.84 22.90
C THR A 175 51.73 34.64 24.27
N VAL A 176 52.50 34.18 25.24
CA VAL A 176 52.02 33.97 26.62
C VAL A 176 52.46 35.11 27.55
N ASN A 177 51.57 35.52 28.44
CA ASN A 177 51.80 36.63 29.37
C ASN A 177 52.81 36.30 30.49
N ASN A 178 53.04 35.01 30.75
CA ASN A 178 53.97 34.55 31.79
C ASN A 178 55.02 33.60 31.19
N ILE A 179 56.28 34.01 31.23
CA ILE A 179 57.41 33.27 30.65
C ILE A 179 57.67 31.92 31.34
N THR A 180 57.32 31.81 32.63
CA THR A 180 57.45 30.56 33.39
C THR A 180 56.40 29.54 32.94
N LEU A 181 55.14 29.97 32.74
CA LEU A 181 54.12 29.11 32.12
C LEU A 181 54.41 28.81 30.63
N GLY A 182 55.19 29.67 29.97
CA GLY A 182 55.69 29.46 28.61
C GLY A 182 56.90 28.54 28.51
N GLY A 183 57.31 27.88 29.60
CA GLY A 183 58.44 26.95 29.60
C GLY A 183 59.79 27.63 29.31
N GLY A 184 59.92 28.94 29.55
CA GLY A 184 61.13 29.72 29.26
C GLY A 184 61.13 30.50 27.94
N THR A 185 60.05 30.43 27.15
CA THR A 185 59.84 31.28 25.96
C THR A 185 58.55 32.11 26.08
N ARG A 186 58.52 33.30 25.46
CA ARG A 186 57.32 34.15 25.39
C ARG A 186 56.43 33.83 24.18
N ASN A 187 57.04 33.34 23.09
CA ASN A 187 56.34 32.97 21.87
C ASN A 187 56.40 31.45 21.74
N ILE A 188 55.24 30.82 21.90
CA ILE A 188 55.11 29.37 21.80
C ILE A 188 54.68 29.04 20.38
N GLU A 189 55.57 28.40 19.65
CA GLU A 189 55.26 27.74 18.39
C GLU A 189 55.03 26.27 18.67
N GLN A 190 53.85 25.78 18.31
CA GLN A 190 53.43 24.42 18.59
C GLN A 190 52.75 23.80 17.37
N ASN A 191 53.22 22.61 16.98
CA ASN A 191 52.55 21.76 16.00
C ASN A 191 51.94 20.58 16.74
N LEU A 192 50.62 20.44 16.63
CA LEU A 192 49.85 19.36 17.22
C LEU A 192 49.25 18.51 16.10
N ALA A 193 49.39 17.20 16.20
CA ALA A 193 48.57 16.27 15.43
C ALA A 193 47.80 15.38 16.39
N ASN A 194 46.50 15.20 16.16
CA ASN A 194 45.67 14.27 16.90
C ASN A 194 45.07 13.26 15.93
N ALA A 195 45.42 12.00 16.08
CA ALA A 195 44.83 10.90 15.34
C ALA A 195 44.00 10.05 16.31
N THR A 196 42.69 10.01 16.14
CA THR A 196 41.79 9.19 16.96
C THR A 196 41.12 8.14 16.08
N VAL A 197 41.20 6.88 16.48
CA VAL A 197 40.41 5.77 15.91
C VAL A 197 39.55 5.20 17.02
N GLU A 198 38.24 5.18 16.84
CA GLU A 198 37.24 4.73 17.81
C GLU A 198 36.32 3.68 17.20
N LEU A 199 36.14 2.56 17.90
CA LEU A 199 35.13 1.56 17.62
C LEU A 199 34.13 1.56 18.77
N ASN A 200 32.88 1.96 18.52
CA ASN A 200 31.82 2.00 19.53
C ASN A 200 30.68 1.03 19.14
N LYS A 201 30.11 0.33 20.11
CA LYS A 201 28.95 -0.57 19.92
C LYS A 201 27.96 -0.43 21.07
N THR A 202 26.68 -0.31 20.73
CA THR A 202 25.57 -0.36 21.71
C THR A 202 24.99 -1.77 21.76
N THR A 203 24.61 -2.25 22.95
CA THR A 203 23.98 -3.57 23.12
C THR A 203 22.46 -3.44 23.24
N ALA A 204 21.75 -4.56 23.03
CA ALA A 204 20.30 -4.62 23.22
C ALA A 204 19.83 -4.25 24.64
N THR A 205 20.71 -4.34 25.65
CA THR A 205 20.41 -3.90 27.03
C THR A 205 20.58 -2.40 27.25
N GLY A 206 21.11 -1.67 26.26
CA GLY A 206 21.39 -0.24 26.31
C GLY A 206 22.82 0.09 26.76
N SER A 207 23.68 -0.92 26.96
CA SER A 207 25.07 -0.71 27.36
C SER A 207 25.91 -0.30 26.16
N THR A 208 26.86 0.62 26.33
CA THR A 208 27.76 1.04 25.26
C THR A 208 29.19 0.63 25.58
N PHE A 209 29.87 0.06 24.59
CA PHE A 209 31.26 -0.34 24.66
C PHE A 209 32.05 0.41 23.60
N ALA A 210 33.07 1.15 24.00
CA ALA A 210 33.94 1.88 23.08
C ALA A 210 35.40 1.48 23.29
N MET A 211 36.10 1.22 22.19
CA MET A 211 37.54 1.03 22.16
C MET A 211 38.14 2.17 21.33
N ARG A 212 39.07 2.93 21.91
CA ARG A 212 39.70 4.08 21.25
C ARG A 212 41.22 3.94 21.23
N ASN A 213 41.83 4.36 20.13
CA ASN A 213 43.25 4.65 20.05
C ASN A 213 43.39 6.14 19.75
N ILE A 214 44.00 6.88 20.67
CA ILE A 214 44.28 8.31 20.53
C ILE A 214 45.80 8.47 20.45
N THR A 215 46.30 9.00 19.34
CA THR A 215 47.71 9.32 19.15
C THR A 215 47.87 10.83 19.02
N LEU A 216 48.48 11.44 20.02
CA LEU A 216 48.75 12.86 20.11
C LEU A 216 50.23 13.12 19.81
N TYR A 217 50.51 13.81 18.72
CA TYR A 217 51.80 14.38 18.43
C TYR A 217 51.86 15.83 18.92
N ASN A 218 52.91 16.18 19.64
CA ASN A 218 53.15 17.53 20.10
C ASN A 218 54.61 17.90 19.90
N ALA A 219 54.89 18.80 18.96
CA ALA A 219 56.18 19.44 18.80
C ALA A 219 56.09 20.89 19.23
N SER A 220 56.96 21.30 20.14
CA SER A 220 56.94 22.66 20.69
C SER A 220 58.35 23.18 20.94
N ASN A 221 58.52 24.48 20.72
CA ASN A 221 59.78 25.19 20.98
C ASN A 221 60.05 25.48 22.46
N GLN A 222 59.28 24.90 23.40
CA GLN A 222 59.45 25.13 24.83
C GLN A 222 60.76 24.50 25.35
N PRO A 223 61.69 25.31 25.89
CA PRO A 223 62.99 24.83 26.38
C PRO A 223 62.94 23.76 27.49
N THR A 224 61.86 23.72 28.28
CA THR A 224 61.71 22.80 29.42
C THR A 224 61.17 21.41 29.06
N ASN A 225 60.83 21.14 27.79
CA ASN A 225 60.32 19.83 27.38
C ASN A 225 61.43 18.77 27.37
N LEU A 226 61.08 17.53 27.78
CA LEU A 226 62.00 16.38 27.74
C LEU A 226 62.47 16.05 26.31
N PHE A 227 61.58 16.23 25.33
CA PHE A 227 61.85 16.06 23.90
C PHE A 227 61.30 17.26 23.11
N PRO A 228 61.97 17.72 22.04
CA PRO A 228 61.44 18.79 21.16
C PRO A 228 60.12 18.41 20.46
N SER A 229 59.93 17.11 20.23
CA SER A 229 58.70 16.50 19.74
C SER A 229 58.38 15.27 20.58
N ALA A 230 57.11 15.04 20.87
CA ALA A 230 56.69 13.85 21.58
C ALA A 230 55.38 13.30 21.01
N TYR A 231 55.23 11.99 21.15
CA TYR A 231 54.00 11.26 20.91
C TYR A 231 53.46 10.74 22.25
N ASP A 232 52.17 10.95 22.47
CA ASP A 232 51.38 10.29 23.52
C ASP A 232 50.39 9.36 22.81
N THR A 233 50.46 8.07 23.08
CA THR A 233 49.55 7.06 22.52
C THR A 233 48.71 6.47 23.64
N LEU A 234 47.40 6.57 23.52
CA LEU A 234 46.44 6.09 24.50
C LEU A 234 45.56 5.02 23.88
N PHE A 235 45.57 3.83 24.47
CA PHE A 235 44.55 2.81 24.22
C PHE A 235 43.49 2.91 25.31
N GLU A 236 42.28 3.32 24.95
CA GLU A 236 41.16 3.45 25.87
C GLU A 236 40.11 2.37 25.62
N PHE A 237 39.59 1.81 26.70
CA PHE A 237 38.42 0.93 26.71
C PHE A 237 37.40 1.52 27.66
N GLU A 238 36.23 1.86 27.15
CA GLU A 238 35.10 2.39 27.91
C GLU A 238 33.94 1.38 27.87
N ALA A 239 33.38 1.10 29.04
CA ALA A 239 32.14 0.37 29.19
C ALA A 239 31.17 1.21 30.02
N ARG A 240 30.01 1.53 29.45
CA ARG A 240 28.94 2.27 30.12
C ARG A 240 27.69 1.41 30.17
N GLN A 241 27.15 1.22 31.37
CA GLN A 241 25.96 0.41 31.59
C GLN A 241 24.87 1.25 32.27
N PRO A 242 23.75 1.53 31.59
CA PRO A 242 22.59 2.11 32.25
C PRO A 242 21.94 1.09 33.18
N LEU A 243 21.57 1.51 34.38
CA LEU A 243 20.98 0.67 35.43
C LEU A 243 19.51 1.01 35.72
N MET A 244 19.04 2.20 35.34
CA MET A 244 17.66 2.65 35.56
C MET A 244 16.99 3.10 34.26
N GLN A 245 16.95 4.41 33.96
CA GLN A 245 16.43 4.90 32.68
C GLN A 245 17.30 4.38 31.52
N GLY A 246 16.66 3.90 30.45
CA GLY A 246 17.39 3.31 29.30
C GLY A 246 17.90 1.88 29.52
N ALA A 247 17.78 1.35 30.74
CA ALA A 247 18.18 -0.01 31.04
C ALA A 247 17.12 -1.03 30.61
N GLY A 248 17.58 -2.17 30.11
CA GLY A 248 16.75 -3.34 29.83
C GLY A 248 16.43 -3.52 28.35
N VAL A 249 16.17 -4.77 27.98
CA VAL A 249 15.95 -5.15 26.58
C VAL A 249 14.62 -4.62 26.05
N ASP A 250 13.59 -4.56 26.90
CA ASP A 250 12.25 -4.13 26.48
C ASP A 250 12.22 -2.66 26.06
N PHE A 251 12.85 -1.78 26.83
CA PHE A 251 12.88 -0.35 26.49
C PHE A 251 13.62 -0.11 25.18
N ASN A 252 14.81 -0.72 25.00
CA ASN A 252 15.61 -0.51 23.81
C ASN A 252 14.98 -1.14 22.57
N ARG A 253 14.24 -2.25 22.70
CA ARG A 253 13.46 -2.83 21.61
C ARG A 253 12.23 -2.01 21.22
N ILE A 254 11.62 -1.27 22.16
CA ILE A 254 10.41 -0.47 21.91
C ILE A 254 10.75 0.95 21.45
N ALA A 255 11.71 1.62 22.09
CA ALA A 255 12.01 3.03 21.88
C ALA A 255 13.31 3.28 21.09
N GLY A 256 14.22 2.30 21.07
CA GLY A 256 15.59 2.46 20.56
C GLY A 256 16.57 2.96 21.64
N PRO A 257 17.88 2.71 21.49
CA PRO A 257 18.93 3.14 22.43
C PRO A 257 19.09 4.67 22.50
N ASN A 258 18.75 5.41 21.43
CA ASN A 258 18.90 6.86 21.35
C ASN A 258 17.64 7.65 21.73
N ALA A 259 16.63 6.99 22.32
CA ALA A 259 15.34 7.58 22.59
C ALA A 259 15.40 8.75 23.59
N GLN A 260 14.70 9.84 23.30
CA GLN A 260 14.64 11.03 24.16
C GLN A 260 13.20 11.38 24.56
N PRO A 261 12.97 11.89 25.79
CA PRO A 261 11.66 12.38 26.18
C PRO A 261 11.15 13.49 25.24
N GLY A 262 9.90 13.40 24.78
CA GLY A 262 9.22 14.49 24.05
C GLY A 262 9.46 14.56 22.53
N PHE A 263 10.42 13.82 21.98
CA PHE A 263 10.48 13.53 20.54
C PHE A 263 9.59 12.32 20.24
N ASN A 264 9.03 12.25 19.02
CA ASN A 264 8.29 11.06 18.58
C ASN A 264 9.17 9.82 18.79
N PHE A 265 8.70 8.89 19.63
CA PHE A 265 9.33 7.60 19.86
C PHE A 265 9.23 6.80 18.55
N SER A 266 10.30 6.75 17.77
CA SER A 266 10.22 6.13 16.46
C SER A 266 11.60 5.64 16.12
N ASN A 267 11.88 4.39 16.47
CA ASN A 267 12.90 3.48 15.90
C ASN A 267 13.18 2.24 16.74
N GLY A 268 12.34 1.92 17.74
CA GLY A 268 12.44 0.59 18.33
C GLY A 268 12.03 -0.48 17.32
N VAL A 269 12.78 -1.58 17.28
CA VAL A 269 12.54 -2.76 16.42
C VAL A 269 11.09 -3.25 16.50
N LEU A 270 10.46 -3.22 17.69
CA LEU A 270 9.07 -3.66 17.85
C LEU A 270 8.07 -2.69 17.24
N VAL A 271 8.33 -1.38 17.32
CA VAL A 271 7.48 -0.36 16.70
C VAL A 271 7.64 -0.40 15.18
N ALA A 272 8.87 -0.57 14.68
CA ALA A 272 9.15 -0.75 13.25
C ALA A 272 8.38 -1.95 12.69
N ARG A 273 8.48 -3.12 13.35
CA ARG A 273 7.71 -4.32 12.98
C ARG A 273 6.19 -4.11 13.05
N THR A 274 5.70 -3.44 14.09
CA THR A 274 4.25 -3.16 14.16
C THR A 274 3.80 -2.25 13.01
N ASN A 275 4.67 -1.33 12.56
CA ASN A 275 4.37 -0.49 11.41
C ASN A 275 4.42 -1.25 10.07
N THR A 276 5.26 -2.28 9.93
CA THR A 276 5.22 -3.16 8.75
C THR A 276 3.93 -3.98 8.75
N ASP A 277 3.50 -4.51 9.90
CA ASP A 277 2.23 -5.24 10.04
C ASP A 277 1.01 -4.35 9.73
N ILE A 278 1.05 -3.06 10.12
CA ILE A 278 0.05 -2.06 9.74
C ILE A 278 0.02 -1.87 8.22
N SER A 279 1.18 -1.76 7.57
CA SER A 279 1.28 -1.60 6.12
C SER A 279 0.76 -2.81 5.35
N ILE A 280 1.01 -4.03 5.85
CA ILE A 280 0.43 -5.26 5.28
C ILE A 280 -1.10 -5.25 5.38
N ALA A 281 -1.66 -4.87 6.54
CA ALA A 281 -3.11 -4.76 6.71
C ALA A 281 -3.73 -3.65 5.84
N GLU A 282 -3.00 -2.55 5.59
CA GLU A 282 -3.41 -1.51 4.66
C GLU A 282 -3.46 -2.02 3.22
N LEU A 283 -2.43 -2.75 2.77
CA LEU A 283 -2.41 -3.40 1.45
C LEU A 283 -3.57 -4.39 1.29
N GLU A 284 -3.85 -5.20 2.30
CA GLU A 284 -4.99 -6.13 2.30
C GLU A 284 -6.33 -5.39 2.14
N THR A 285 -6.47 -4.23 2.77
CA THR A 285 -7.65 -3.38 2.62
C THR A 285 -7.80 -2.89 1.18
N GLY A 286 -6.72 -2.37 0.58
CA GLY A 286 -6.74 -1.95 -0.83
C GLY A 286 -7.03 -3.08 -1.79
N LEU A 287 -6.46 -4.26 -1.55
CA LEU A 287 -6.69 -5.45 -2.38
C LEU A 287 -8.15 -5.91 -2.32
N ARG A 288 -8.74 -5.92 -1.12
CA ARG A 288 -10.16 -6.23 -0.91
C ARG A 288 -11.03 -5.22 -1.67
N ASP A 289 -10.75 -3.93 -1.52
CA ASP A 289 -11.51 -2.86 -2.17
C ASP A 289 -11.36 -2.91 -3.70
N PHE A 290 -10.18 -3.28 -4.22
CA PHE A 290 -9.95 -3.46 -5.65
C PHE A 290 -10.67 -4.69 -6.21
N THR A 291 -10.62 -5.82 -5.52
CA THR A 291 -11.36 -7.03 -5.91
C THR A 291 -12.87 -6.75 -5.94
N SER A 292 -13.36 -6.03 -4.93
CA SER A 292 -14.73 -5.52 -4.85
C SER A 292 -15.10 -4.67 -6.07
N GLN A 293 -14.23 -3.73 -6.49
CA GLN A 293 -14.46 -2.90 -7.68
C GLN A 293 -14.42 -3.67 -9.00
N VAL A 294 -13.57 -4.70 -9.12
CA VAL A 294 -13.50 -5.58 -10.29
C VAL A 294 -14.82 -6.36 -10.44
N GLU A 295 -15.31 -6.92 -9.34
CA GLU A 295 -16.57 -7.66 -9.32
C GLU A 295 -17.77 -6.75 -9.64
N ASP A 296 -17.80 -5.50 -9.13
CA ASP A 296 -18.81 -4.51 -9.52
C ASP A 296 -18.78 -4.22 -11.02
N ALA A 297 -17.60 -4.00 -11.58
CA ALA A 297 -17.45 -3.71 -13.00
C ALA A 297 -17.82 -4.91 -13.89
N TYR A 298 -17.56 -6.13 -13.42
CA TYR A 298 -17.92 -7.37 -14.12
C TYR A 298 -19.45 -7.55 -14.19
N TRP A 299 -20.14 -7.46 -13.05
CA TRP A 299 -21.59 -7.61 -13.01
C TRP A 299 -22.34 -6.45 -13.69
N GLU A 300 -21.78 -5.25 -13.65
CA GLU A 300 -22.32 -4.11 -14.40
C GLU A 300 -22.16 -4.29 -15.92
N LEU A 301 -21.06 -4.89 -16.40
CA LEU A 301 -20.91 -5.27 -17.80
C LEU A 301 -21.89 -6.39 -18.20
N TYR A 302 -22.07 -7.39 -17.34
CA TYR A 302 -23.06 -8.45 -17.55
C TYR A 302 -24.46 -7.87 -17.74
N PHE A 303 -24.87 -6.97 -16.84
CA PHE A 303 -26.16 -6.29 -16.96
C PHE A 303 -26.25 -5.42 -18.22
N ALA A 304 -25.18 -4.73 -18.61
CA ALA A 304 -25.18 -3.94 -19.84
C ALA A 304 -25.47 -4.79 -21.09
N TYR A 305 -24.95 -6.01 -21.17
CA TYR A 305 -25.29 -6.96 -22.24
C TYR A 305 -26.77 -7.38 -22.20
N ARG A 306 -27.28 -7.79 -21.03
CA ARG A 306 -28.68 -8.21 -20.89
C ARG A 306 -29.66 -7.07 -21.20
N ASN A 307 -29.33 -5.85 -20.78
CA ASN A 307 -30.09 -4.64 -21.09
C ASN A 307 -30.10 -4.35 -22.59
N LEU A 308 -28.94 -4.45 -23.27
CA LEU A 308 -28.85 -4.30 -24.72
C LEU A 308 -29.70 -5.35 -25.45
N ASP A 309 -29.68 -6.60 -25.01
CA ASP A 309 -30.47 -7.66 -25.62
C ASP A 309 -31.97 -7.45 -25.42
N GLY A 310 -32.39 -6.96 -24.25
CA GLY A 310 -33.77 -6.56 -23.99
C GLY A 310 -34.26 -5.44 -24.92
N TRP A 311 -33.47 -4.38 -25.10
CA TRP A 311 -33.83 -3.29 -26.01
C TRP A 311 -33.78 -3.68 -27.48
N LYS A 312 -32.84 -4.55 -27.89
CA LYS A 312 -32.82 -5.11 -29.25
C LYS A 312 -34.09 -5.89 -29.56
N GLN A 313 -34.53 -6.76 -28.63
CA GLN A 313 -35.78 -7.50 -28.78
C GLN A 313 -36.98 -6.56 -28.88
N ALA A 314 -37.04 -5.52 -28.03
CA ALA A 314 -38.10 -4.50 -28.06
C ALA A 314 -38.13 -3.73 -29.38
N ARG A 315 -36.97 -3.29 -29.87
CA ARG A 315 -36.82 -2.62 -31.16
C ARG A 315 -37.25 -3.51 -32.32
N ASP A 316 -36.80 -4.76 -32.35
CA ASP A 316 -37.12 -5.69 -33.44
C ASP A 316 -38.61 -6.05 -33.45
N ALA A 317 -39.24 -6.17 -32.28
CA ALA A 317 -40.69 -6.31 -32.15
C ALA A 317 -41.46 -5.07 -32.64
N ALA A 318 -41.01 -3.88 -32.26
CA ALA A 318 -41.61 -2.62 -32.72
C ALA A 318 -41.44 -2.41 -34.23
N ARG A 319 -40.29 -2.83 -34.79
CA ARG A 319 -40.03 -2.79 -36.23
C ARG A 319 -41.01 -3.68 -37.00
N LYS A 320 -41.20 -4.93 -36.57
CA LYS A 320 -42.20 -5.84 -37.15
C LYS A 320 -43.60 -5.21 -37.10
N THR A 321 -43.96 -4.66 -35.95
CA THR A 321 -45.24 -3.97 -35.74
C THR A 321 -45.42 -2.80 -36.72
N TRP A 322 -44.38 -1.99 -36.94
CA TRP A 322 -44.41 -0.89 -37.91
C TRP A 322 -44.53 -1.39 -39.37
N GLU A 323 -43.77 -2.43 -39.74
CA GLU A 323 -43.82 -3.05 -41.07
C GLU A 323 -45.22 -3.63 -41.36
N ASP A 324 -45.83 -4.31 -40.39
CA ASP A 324 -47.18 -4.87 -40.49
C ASP A 324 -48.26 -3.80 -40.69
N ILE A 325 -48.18 -2.68 -39.96
CA ILE A 325 -49.12 -1.55 -40.12
C ILE A 325 -48.92 -0.85 -41.45
N LYS A 326 -47.66 -0.70 -41.88
CA LYS A 326 -47.33 -0.09 -43.17
C LYS A 326 -47.87 -0.94 -44.33
N ALA A 327 -47.83 -2.26 -44.22
CA ALA A 327 -48.42 -3.17 -45.20
C ALA A 327 -49.96 -3.05 -45.29
N GLN A 328 -50.62 -2.57 -44.23
CA GLN A 328 -52.07 -2.34 -44.19
C GLN A 328 -52.50 -0.95 -44.70
N GLN A 329 -51.55 -0.12 -45.16
CA GLN A 329 -51.86 1.19 -45.76
C GLN A 329 -52.77 1.03 -47.00
N GLY A 330 -53.90 1.74 -47.00
CA GLY A 330 -54.89 1.72 -48.09
C GLY A 330 -56.28 1.22 -47.68
N LEU A 331 -56.42 0.66 -46.47
CA LEU A 331 -57.71 0.28 -45.88
C LEU A 331 -58.38 1.49 -45.20
N PRO A 332 -59.72 1.66 -45.30
CA PRO A 332 -60.44 2.74 -44.62
C PRO A 332 -60.43 2.53 -43.10
N GLY A 333 -59.75 3.41 -42.35
CA GLY A 333 -59.72 3.32 -40.88
C GLY A 333 -58.51 3.94 -40.15
N GLY A 334 -58.05 5.14 -40.52
CA GLY A 334 -57.06 5.88 -39.71
C GLY A 334 -55.64 5.29 -39.69
N THR A 335 -55.21 4.61 -40.76
CA THR A 335 -53.91 3.93 -40.85
C THR A 335 -52.69 4.86 -40.73
N ALA A 336 -52.82 6.13 -41.13
CA ALA A 336 -51.72 7.10 -41.10
C ALA A 336 -51.29 7.48 -39.66
N GLU A 337 -52.24 7.61 -38.74
CA GLU A 337 -51.94 7.92 -37.34
C GLU A 337 -51.25 6.74 -36.66
N ARG A 338 -51.76 5.52 -36.89
CA ARG A 338 -51.20 4.28 -36.33
C ARG A 338 -49.79 4.01 -36.81
N GLU A 339 -49.53 4.22 -38.11
CA GLU A 339 -48.18 4.11 -38.66
C GLU A 339 -47.24 5.14 -38.02
N ALA A 340 -47.68 6.40 -37.89
CA ALA A 340 -46.87 7.44 -37.27
C ALA A 340 -46.51 7.10 -35.81
N ARG A 341 -47.47 6.57 -35.03
CA ARG A 341 -47.24 6.11 -33.64
C ARG A 341 -46.24 4.95 -33.58
N ALA A 342 -46.44 3.89 -34.37
CA ALA A 342 -45.53 2.75 -34.40
C ALA A 342 -44.11 3.16 -34.85
N ARG A 343 -44.01 4.10 -35.81
CA ARG A 343 -42.75 4.66 -36.28
C ARG A 343 -42.02 5.45 -35.18
N VAL A 344 -42.75 6.27 -34.42
CA VAL A 344 -42.17 6.99 -33.27
C VAL A 344 -41.63 5.99 -32.24
N GLN A 345 -42.40 4.95 -31.92
CA GLN A 345 -41.97 3.92 -30.95
C GLN A 345 -40.70 3.19 -31.40
N TYR A 346 -40.62 2.83 -32.68
CA TYR A 346 -39.41 2.22 -33.24
C TYR A 346 -38.18 3.11 -33.04
N PHE A 347 -38.27 4.41 -33.32
CA PHE A 347 -37.13 5.33 -33.14
C PHE A 347 -36.77 5.56 -31.68
N ILE A 348 -37.73 5.50 -30.76
CA ILE A 348 -37.46 5.53 -29.32
C ILE A 348 -36.63 4.29 -28.92
N TYR A 349 -37.01 3.10 -29.35
CA TYR A 349 -36.24 1.90 -29.03
C TYR A 349 -34.89 1.85 -29.74
N GLU A 350 -34.79 2.37 -30.96
CA GLU A 350 -33.49 2.50 -31.64
C GLU A 350 -32.54 3.43 -30.88
N ASP A 351 -33.03 4.56 -30.35
CA ASP A 351 -32.25 5.45 -29.48
C ASP A 351 -31.82 4.73 -28.18
N LEU A 352 -32.72 3.98 -27.55
CA LEU A 352 -32.41 3.20 -26.35
C LEU A 352 -31.40 2.06 -26.61
N VAL A 353 -31.42 1.43 -27.79
CA VAL A 353 -30.41 0.44 -28.19
C VAL A 353 -29.05 1.12 -28.35
N GLN A 354 -29.00 2.28 -28.99
CA GLN A 354 -27.76 3.05 -29.16
C GLN A 354 -27.21 3.52 -27.79
N GLU A 355 -28.10 3.93 -26.88
CA GLU A 355 -27.75 4.27 -25.50
C GLU A 355 -27.25 3.04 -24.72
N ALA A 356 -27.93 1.90 -24.80
CA ALA A 356 -27.50 0.66 -24.15
C ALA A 356 -26.16 0.16 -24.69
N LEU A 357 -25.85 0.42 -25.96
CA LEU A 357 -24.58 0.04 -26.58
C LEU A 357 -23.41 0.94 -26.13
N ASN A 358 -23.56 2.26 -26.18
CA ASN A 358 -22.46 3.19 -25.88
C ASN A 358 -22.39 3.66 -24.41
N GLY A 359 -23.55 3.79 -23.77
CA GLY A 359 -23.73 4.33 -22.41
C GLY A 359 -23.76 5.85 -22.37
N ASN A 360 -24.62 6.42 -21.52
CA ASN A 360 -24.82 7.86 -21.40
C ASN A 360 -24.06 8.45 -20.20
N PRO A 361 -23.07 9.34 -20.40
CA PRO A 361 -22.28 9.91 -19.30
C PRO A 361 -23.04 10.87 -18.40
N ARG A 362 -24.14 11.46 -18.88
CA ARG A 362 -24.77 12.59 -18.19
C ARG A 362 -25.81 12.16 -17.17
N GLU A 363 -26.41 10.99 -17.33
CA GLU A 363 -27.54 10.57 -16.51
C GLU A 363 -27.19 9.52 -15.44
N GLY A 364 -25.97 8.96 -15.46
CA GLY A 364 -25.50 8.01 -14.44
C GLY A 364 -26.31 6.71 -14.31
N ARG A 365 -27.38 6.55 -15.11
CA ARG A 365 -28.38 5.47 -15.02
C ARG A 365 -28.02 4.21 -15.81
N SER A 366 -27.15 4.31 -16.83
CA SER A 366 -26.78 3.16 -17.67
C SER A 366 -25.33 3.28 -18.13
N VAL A 367 -24.50 2.33 -17.71
CA VAL A 367 -23.08 2.30 -18.07
C VAL A 367 -22.89 1.92 -19.55
N GLY A 368 -23.85 1.23 -20.18
CA GLY A 368 -23.77 0.77 -21.57
C GLY A 368 -22.59 -0.18 -21.85
N VAL A 369 -22.68 -0.98 -22.90
CA VAL A 369 -21.70 -2.08 -23.12
C VAL A 369 -20.29 -1.56 -23.35
N TYR A 370 -20.10 -0.62 -24.28
CA TYR A 370 -18.76 -0.12 -24.62
C TYR A 370 -18.08 0.61 -23.47
N ARG A 371 -18.81 1.37 -22.66
CA ARG A 371 -18.22 2.04 -21.50
C ARG A 371 -18.01 1.06 -20.35
N GLY A 372 -18.92 0.13 -20.10
CA GLY A 372 -18.75 -0.92 -19.08
C GLY A 372 -17.51 -1.76 -19.34
N GLU A 373 -17.30 -2.10 -20.61
CA GLU A 373 -16.12 -2.82 -21.06
C GLU A 373 -14.83 -2.03 -20.84
N ARG A 374 -14.79 -0.74 -21.23
CA ARG A 374 -13.61 0.12 -20.98
C ARG A 374 -13.31 0.27 -19.49
N ARG A 375 -14.34 0.37 -18.66
CA ARG A 375 -14.22 0.42 -17.19
C ARG A 375 -13.58 -0.87 -16.66
N LEU A 376 -14.05 -2.03 -17.12
CA LEU A 376 -13.46 -3.32 -16.74
C LEU A 376 -12.02 -3.44 -17.26
N ARG A 377 -11.74 -3.13 -18.53
CA ARG A 377 -10.38 -3.15 -19.10
C ARG A 377 -9.39 -2.31 -18.31
N MET A 378 -9.80 -1.11 -17.89
CA MET A 378 -8.97 -0.24 -17.06
C MET A 378 -8.53 -0.93 -15.76
N LEU A 379 -9.46 -1.60 -15.07
CA LEU A 379 -9.15 -2.37 -13.87
C LEU A 379 -8.23 -3.57 -14.17
N LEU A 380 -8.55 -4.34 -15.22
CA LEU A 380 -7.75 -5.48 -15.70
C LEU A 380 -6.35 -5.07 -16.19
N GLY A 381 -6.10 -3.79 -16.45
CA GLY A 381 -4.84 -3.31 -17.01
C GLY A 381 -4.67 -3.60 -18.48
N LEU A 382 -5.77 -3.89 -19.16
CA LEU A 382 -5.82 -4.04 -20.61
C LEU A 382 -5.90 -2.66 -21.26
N PRO A 383 -5.37 -2.50 -22.47
CA PRO A 383 -5.53 -1.27 -23.23
C PRO A 383 -7.00 -1.01 -23.56
N ASN A 384 -7.32 0.21 -23.99
CA ASN A 384 -8.71 0.63 -24.16
C ASN A 384 -9.45 -0.18 -25.25
N ASN A 385 -8.75 -0.60 -26.32
CA ASN A 385 -9.29 -1.48 -27.35
C ASN A 385 -8.19 -2.35 -27.99
N ASP A 386 -8.41 -3.67 -27.98
CA ASP A 386 -7.53 -4.71 -28.57
C ASP A 386 -8.15 -5.41 -29.79
N GLY A 387 -9.33 -4.98 -30.24
CA GLY A 387 -10.05 -5.66 -31.33
C GLY A 387 -10.94 -6.83 -30.88
N CYS A 388 -10.74 -7.39 -29.68
CA CYS A 388 -11.64 -8.39 -29.07
C CYS A 388 -12.55 -7.75 -28.01
N MET A 389 -13.82 -8.15 -27.93
CA MET A 389 -14.82 -7.63 -27.00
C MET A 389 -14.97 -8.52 -25.76
N LEU A 390 -14.94 -7.97 -24.55
CA LEU A 390 -15.08 -8.76 -23.32
C LEU A 390 -16.55 -9.10 -23.06
N ARG A 391 -16.87 -10.39 -22.94
CA ARG A 391 -18.21 -10.88 -22.62
C ARG A 391 -18.20 -11.71 -21.32
N PRO A 392 -18.88 -11.24 -20.25
CA PRO A 392 -19.10 -12.04 -19.05
C PRO A 392 -19.92 -13.30 -19.38
N VAL A 393 -19.43 -14.47 -18.97
CA VAL A 393 -20.11 -15.76 -19.24
C VAL A 393 -20.86 -16.29 -18.03
N ASP A 394 -20.47 -15.90 -16.82
CA ASP A 394 -21.09 -16.44 -15.61
C ASP A 394 -22.54 -15.97 -15.46
N GLU A 395 -23.41 -16.91 -15.09
CA GLU A 395 -24.80 -16.61 -14.78
C GLU A 395 -25.01 -16.47 -13.26
N PRO A 396 -25.82 -15.49 -12.83
CA PRO A 396 -26.10 -15.24 -11.42
C PRO A 396 -26.89 -16.40 -10.80
N ILE A 397 -26.57 -16.73 -9.55
CA ILE A 397 -27.22 -17.81 -8.80
C ILE A 397 -28.58 -17.31 -8.30
N GLN A 398 -29.66 -17.96 -8.73
CA GLN A 398 -31.04 -17.61 -8.37
C GLN A 398 -31.49 -18.18 -7.01
N ALA A 399 -30.72 -19.11 -6.43
CA ALA A 399 -31.07 -19.75 -5.17
C ALA A 399 -30.92 -18.77 -3.98
N LYS A 400 -31.86 -18.85 -3.03
CA LYS A 400 -31.80 -18.07 -1.79
C LYS A 400 -30.65 -18.54 -0.91
N ILE A 401 -29.65 -17.67 -0.74
CA ILE A 401 -28.59 -17.83 0.25
C ILE A 401 -28.98 -17.08 1.53
N CYS A 402 -28.93 -17.78 2.66
CA CYS A 402 -29.18 -17.21 3.98
C CYS A 402 -27.85 -17.11 4.73
N PHE A 403 -27.51 -15.91 5.20
CA PHE A 403 -26.35 -15.67 6.05
C PHE A 403 -26.76 -15.69 7.52
N ASP A 404 -26.00 -16.40 8.35
CA ASP A 404 -26.17 -16.34 9.80
C ASP A 404 -25.52 -15.07 10.35
N TRP A 405 -26.30 -14.32 11.14
CA TRP A 405 -25.87 -13.05 11.72
C TRP A 405 -24.71 -13.23 12.69
N ASP A 406 -24.83 -14.18 13.62
CA ASP A 406 -23.84 -14.36 14.69
C ASP A 406 -22.50 -14.81 14.11
N TYR A 407 -22.53 -15.77 13.17
CA TYR A 407 -21.35 -16.20 12.43
C TYR A 407 -20.72 -15.04 11.65
N SER A 408 -21.48 -14.34 10.83
CA SER A 408 -20.98 -13.24 9.98
C SER A 408 -20.37 -12.10 10.79
N LEU A 409 -20.97 -11.75 11.93
CA LEU A 409 -20.44 -10.72 12.83
C LEU A 409 -19.12 -11.16 13.49
N SER A 410 -19.07 -12.39 14.01
CA SER A 410 -17.85 -12.93 14.64
C SER A 410 -16.69 -13.01 13.64
N GLU A 411 -17.01 -13.35 12.39
CA GLU A 411 -16.07 -13.39 11.29
C GLU A 411 -15.60 -11.98 10.92
N ALA A 412 -16.50 -11.01 10.81
CA ALA A 412 -16.17 -9.62 10.55
C ALA A 412 -15.22 -9.02 11.59
N LEU A 413 -15.47 -9.23 12.88
CA LEU A 413 -14.66 -8.69 13.97
C LEU A 413 -13.27 -9.35 14.10
N SER A 414 -13.12 -10.57 13.57
CA SER A 414 -11.86 -11.33 13.62
C SER A 414 -11.04 -11.20 12.34
N ARG A 415 -11.66 -11.13 11.16
CA ARG A 415 -10.96 -11.17 9.87
C ARG A 415 -10.71 -9.80 9.25
N ARG A 416 -11.58 -8.81 9.45
CA ARG A 416 -11.45 -7.51 8.76
C ARG A 416 -10.09 -6.86 9.01
N SER A 417 -9.44 -6.49 7.90
CA SER A 417 -8.12 -5.85 7.89
C SER A 417 -8.11 -4.51 8.62
N GLU A 418 -9.21 -3.75 8.57
CA GLU A 418 -9.34 -2.44 9.24
C GLU A 418 -9.26 -2.56 10.77
N ILE A 419 -9.93 -3.57 11.33
CA ILE A 419 -9.88 -3.88 12.77
C ILE A 419 -8.50 -4.41 13.16
N ARG A 420 -7.92 -5.27 12.33
CA ARG A 420 -6.56 -5.81 12.57
C ARG A 420 -5.54 -4.67 12.60
N LYS A 421 -5.60 -3.75 11.64
CA LYS A 421 -4.81 -2.52 11.61
C LYS A 421 -5.00 -1.69 12.88
N GLN A 422 -6.24 -1.44 13.31
CA GLN A 422 -6.48 -0.65 14.51
C GLN A 422 -5.99 -1.35 15.78
N LYS A 423 -6.11 -2.68 15.88
CA LYS A 423 -5.54 -3.48 16.98
C LYS A 423 -4.00 -3.33 17.03
N TRP A 424 -3.33 -3.34 15.88
CA TRP A 424 -1.89 -3.05 15.80
C TRP A 424 -1.53 -1.63 16.24
N VAL A 425 -2.34 -0.64 15.83
CA VAL A 425 -2.18 0.76 16.28
C VAL A 425 -2.31 0.87 17.80
N VAL A 426 -3.32 0.23 18.40
CA VAL A 426 -3.49 0.18 19.87
C VAL A 426 -2.28 -0.49 20.53
N LYS A 427 -1.81 -1.62 19.99
CA LYS A 427 -0.65 -2.33 20.55
C LYS A 427 0.62 -1.48 20.49
N ARG A 428 0.87 -0.80 19.37
CA ARG A 428 1.99 0.16 19.22
C ARG A 428 1.92 1.25 20.29
N ASP A 429 0.74 1.80 20.52
CA ASP A 429 0.52 2.88 21.48
C ASP A 429 0.64 2.40 22.94
N GLU A 430 0.28 1.14 23.23
CA GLU A 430 0.59 0.50 24.52
C GLU A 430 2.10 0.37 24.76
N LEU A 431 2.85 -0.06 23.74
CA LEU A 431 4.31 -0.14 23.80
C LEU A 431 4.92 1.25 24.01
N GLN A 432 4.44 2.26 23.28
CA GLN A 432 4.88 3.65 23.46
C GLN A 432 4.60 4.17 24.87
N LEU A 433 3.45 3.82 25.47
CA LEU A 433 3.16 4.15 26.87
C LEU A 433 4.14 3.48 27.85
N GLN A 434 4.47 2.21 27.62
CA GLN A 434 5.46 1.49 28.44
C GLN A 434 6.84 2.15 28.34
N ALA A 435 7.27 2.54 27.14
CA ALA A 435 8.50 3.29 26.93
C ALA A 435 8.45 4.68 27.60
N ALA A 436 7.34 5.41 27.46
CA ALA A 436 7.12 6.71 28.06
C ALA A 436 7.31 6.68 29.59
N LYS A 437 6.77 5.64 30.25
CA LYS A 437 6.93 5.42 31.71
C LYS A 437 8.39 5.20 32.12
N ASN A 438 9.21 4.60 31.26
CA ASN A 438 10.64 4.43 31.57
C ASN A 438 11.38 5.77 31.68
N PHE A 439 10.91 6.83 31.01
CA PHE A 439 11.52 8.16 31.11
C PHE A 439 11.24 8.88 32.43
N LEU A 440 10.35 8.35 33.28
CA LEU A 440 10.14 8.86 34.64
C LEU A 440 11.24 8.39 35.62
N LYS A 441 12.05 7.40 35.22
CA LYS A 441 13.18 6.95 36.03
C LYS A 441 14.35 7.93 35.90
N PRO A 442 15.19 8.08 36.94
CA PRO A 442 16.43 8.83 36.82
C PRO A 442 17.46 8.07 35.96
N ARG A 443 18.39 8.80 35.33
CA ARG A 443 19.55 8.18 34.65
C ARG A 443 20.56 7.81 35.70
N PHE A 444 20.84 6.52 35.82
CA PHE A 444 21.84 5.99 36.73
C PHE A 444 22.72 5.05 35.92
N ASP A 445 23.92 5.49 35.60
CA ASP A 445 24.83 4.80 34.72
C ASP A 445 26.10 4.42 35.48
N MET A 446 26.56 3.19 35.28
CA MET A 446 27.88 2.76 35.72
C MET A 446 28.87 2.97 34.57
N VAL A 447 29.98 3.64 34.82
CA VAL A 447 31.03 3.92 33.83
C VAL A 447 32.32 3.29 34.31
N ALA A 448 32.93 2.48 33.45
CA ALA A 448 34.27 1.93 33.64
C ALA A 448 35.13 2.33 32.44
N LEU A 449 36.30 2.88 32.72
CA LEU A 449 37.25 3.35 31.72
C LEU A 449 38.64 2.81 32.09
N GLY A 450 39.25 2.05 31.20
CA GLY A 450 40.65 1.64 31.30
C GLY A 450 41.45 2.32 30.19
N ARG A 451 42.60 2.89 30.53
CA ARG A 451 43.53 3.50 29.57
C ARG A 451 44.92 2.93 29.76
N MET A 452 45.61 2.67 28.67
CA MET A 452 47.05 2.40 28.66
C MET A 452 47.73 3.55 27.94
N ARG A 453 48.56 4.30 28.66
CA ARG A 453 49.29 5.44 28.12
C ARG A 453 50.71 5.02 27.74
N GLY A 454 51.19 5.52 26.61
CA GLY A 454 52.58 5.41 26.22
C GLY A 454 53.12 6.74 25.78
N PHE A 455 54.31 7.09 26.26
CA PHE A 455 54.97 8.34 25.94
C PHE A 455 56.32 8.10 25.27
N GLY A 456 56.65 8.88 24.25
CA GLY A 456 57.91 8.72 23.54
C GLY A 456 58.25 9.88 22.62
N ASN A 457 59.52 9.97 22.22
CA ASN A 457 59.97 10.93 21.20
C ASN A 457 59.56 10.47 19.79
N ASP A 458 59.52 9.15 19.57
CA ASP A 458 59.10 8.53 18.32
C ASP A 458 57.77 7.79 18.49
N LEU A 459 56.92 7.77 17.47
CA LEU A 459 55.69 6.98 17.49
C LEU A 459 56.01 5.47 17.48
N ILE A 460 56.80 5.05 16.49
CA ILE A 460 57.25 3.67 16.29
C ILE A 460 58.78 3.70 16.10
N GLY A 461 59.54 3.08 17.01
CA GLY A 461 61.00 3.14 16.95
C GLY A 461 61.68 2.22 17.95
N ALA A 462 62.97 1.92 17.76
CA ALA A 462 63.74 0.99 18.59
C ALA A 462 64.05 1.50 20.02
N ARG A 463 63.95 2.81 20.28
CA ARG A 463 64.15 3.45 21.59
C ARG A 463 63.11 4.56 21.77
N ASN A 464 62.68 4.82 23.01
CA ASN A 464 61.74 5.90 23.39
C ASN A 464 60.49 5.98 22.47
N SER A 465 59.86 4.83 22.21
CA SER A 465 58.70 4.71 21.32
C SER A 465 57.40 4.70 22.12
N ALA A 466 56.51 5.65 21.83
CA ALA A 466 55.22 5.78 22.50
C ALA A 466 54.35 4.53 22.35
N MET A 467 54.34 3.91 21.16
CA MET A 467 53.58 2.68 20.91
C MET A 467 54.11 1.47 21.69
N ARG A 468 55.42 1.39 21.91
CA ARG A 468 56.01 0.30 22.72
C ARG A 468 55.71 0.51 24.19
N ASP A 469 55.85 1.74 24.67
CA ASP A 469 55.57 2.12 26.06
C ASP A 469 54.08 1.91 26.40
N ALA A 470 53.17 2.23 25.47
CA ALA A 470 51.75 1.94 25.64
C ALA A 470 51.44 0.44 25.76
N ARG A 471 52.24 -0.40 25.08
CA ARG A 471 52.09 -1.88 25.10
C ARG A 471 52.84 -2.57 26.23
N SER A 472 53.88 -1.94 26.80
CA SER A 472 54.55 -2.48 27.98
C SER A 472 53.63 -2.42 29.20
N GLY A 473 52.69 -1.45 29.21
CA GLY A 473 51.68 -1.34 30.25
C GLY A 473 52.22 -0.78 31.55
N ASP A 474 53.32 -0.04 31.51
CA ASP A 474 53.97 0.55 32.69
C ASP A 474 53.17 1.74 33.26
N HIS A 475 52.28 2.34 32.44
CA HIS A 475 51.45 3.49 32.80
C HIS A 475 49.94 3.21 32.59
N PRO A 476 49.34 2.28 33.36
CA PRO A 476 47.90 2.02 33.28
C PRO A 476 47.13 3.07 34.09
N GLU A 477 46.06 3.60 33.52
CA GLU A 477 45.07 4.43 34.20
C GLU A 477 43.72 3.70 34.17
N TRP A 478 42.97 3.76 35.25
CA TRP A 478 41.61 3.22 35.26
C TRP A 478 40.72 4.11 36.11
N GLN A 479 39.45 4.19 35.72
CA GLN A 479 38.43 4.95 36.40
C GLN A 479 37.17 4.11 36.42
N VAL A 480 36.57 3.97 37.60
CA VAL A 480 35.24 3.38 37.77
C VAL A 480 34.41 4.41 38.51
N GLY A 481 33.24 4.72 37.98
CA GLY A 481 32.35 5.72 38.52
C GLY A 481 30.89 5.36 38.30
N VAL A 482 30.03 6.05 39.02
CA VAL A 482 28.59 6.03 38.79
C VAL A 482 28.13 7.46 38.52
N GLU A 483 27.32 7.63 37.48
CA GLU A 483 26.76 8.91 37.06
C GLU A 483 25.25 8.89 37.35
N LEU A 484 24.78 9.82 38.19
CA LEU A 484 23.36 9.97 38.50
C LEU A 484 22.88 11.33 37.98
N THR A 485 21.98 11.30 37.00
CA THR A 485 21.32 12.50 36.47
C THR A 485 19.81 12.43 36.76
N VAL A 486 19.34 13.35 37.60
CA VAL A 486 17.93 13.46 38.00
C VAL A 486 17.42 14.85 37.60
N PRO A 487 16.57 14.98 36.57
CA PRO A 487 15.95 16.26 36.27
C PRO A 487 14.94 16.60 37.37
N ILE A 488 15.09 17.75 38.02
CA ILE A 488 14.18 18.19 39.08
C ILE A 488 12.85 18.63 38.43
N GLY A 489 11.77 17.90 38.72
CA GLY A 489 10.39 18.24 38.33
C GLY A 489 9.77 17.40 37.21
N PHE A 490 10.54 16.65 36.42
CA PHE A 490 10.07 15.68 35.39
C PHE A 490 8.94 16.15 34.44
N ARG A 491 8.74 17.47 34.23
CA ARG A 491 7.58 18.01 33.50
C ARG A 491 7.43 17.43 32.09
N GLN A 492 8.54 17.30 31.36
CA GLN A 492 8.55 16.74 30.01
C GLN A 492 8.22 15.24 30.00
N ALA A 493 8.79 14.45 30.91
CA ALA A 493 8.52 13.02 31.01
C ALA A 493 7.06 12.75 31.47
N GLN A 494 6.55 13.53 32.43
CA GLN A 494 5.15 13.46 32.85
C GLN A 494 4.19 13.86 31.73
N ALA A 495 4.50 14.93 30.98
CA ALA A 495 3.72 15.33 29.81
C ALA A 495 3.74 14.24 28.73
N GLY A 496 4.89 13.60 28.49
CA GLY A 496 5.03 12.48 27.55
C GLY A 496 4.19 11.26 27.94
N VAL A 497 4.18 10.88 29.22
CA VAL A 497 3.31 9.80 29.72
C VAL A 497 1.84 10.17 29.56
N ARG A 498 1.42 11.36 29.99
CA ARG A 498 0.03 11.83 29.84
C ARG A 498 -0.39 11.86 28.37
N HIS A 499 0.49 12.29 27.47
CA HIS A 499 0.22 12.30 26.04
C HIS A 499 0.02 10.86 25.50
N ALA A 500 0.91 9.93 25.86
CA ALA A 500 0.78 8.53 25.47
C ALA A 500 -0.48 7.85 26.04
N GLU A 501 -0.85 8.17 27.28
CA GLU A 501 -2.10 7.69 27.90
C GLU A 501 -3.33 8.20 27.15
N LEU A 502 -3.40 9.50 26.85
CA LEU A 502 -4.51 10.09 26.10
C LEU A 502 -4.59 9.53 24.67
N LYS A 503 -3.44 9.31 24.02
CA LYS A 503 -3.38 8.71 22.68
C LYS A 503 -3.88 7.26 22.68
N LEU A 504 -3.45 6.44 23.64
CA LEU A 504 -3.95 5.07 23.82
C LEU A 504 -5.46 5.05 24.10
N MET A 505 -5.96 5.95 24.94
CA MET A 505 -7.39 6.03 25.24
C MET A 505 -8.21 6.44 24.00
N ARG A 506 -7.71 7.38 23.19
CA ARG A 506 -8.30 7.76 21.90
C ARG A 506 -8.35 6.55 20.96
N ASP A 507 -7.24 5.85 20.77
CA ASP A 507 -7.16 4.75 19.80
C ASP A 507 -8.01 3.54 20.23
N ARG A 508 -8.15 3.29 21.54
CA ARG A 508 -9.11 2.31 22.08
C ARG A 508 -10.57 2.75 21.90
N ALA A 509 -10.88 4.04 21.98
CA ALA A 509 -12.22 4.53 21.69
C ALA A 509 -12.56 4.38 20.21
N ILE A 510 -11.61 4.70 19.32
CA ILE A 510 -11.75 4.49 17.87
C ILE A 510 -11.99 3.01 17.55
N LEU A 511 -11.24 2.09 18.18
CA LEU A 511 -11.44 0.65 17.98
C LEU A 511 -12.87 0.21 18.34
N ARG A 512 -13.40 0.66 19.49
CA ARG A 512 -14.78 0.32 19.89
C ARG A 512 -15.82 0.86 18.92
N GLU A 513 -15.62 2.09 18.41
CA GLU A 513 -16.54 2.64 17.41
C GLU A 513 -16.44 1.93 16.06
N GLN A 514 -15.25 1.49 15.66
CA GLN A 514 -15.11 0.67 14.46
C GLN A 514 -15.83 -0.68 14.61
N GLU A 515 -15.72 -1.33 15.77
CA GLU A 515 -16.44 -2.59 16.07
C GLU A 515 -17.97 -2.38 15.97
N LEU A 516 -18.48 -1.26 16.50
CA LEU A 516 -19.91 -0.91 16.42
C LEU A 516 -20.35 -0.63 14.97
N VAL A 517 -19.58 0.16 14.21
CA VAL A 517 -19.87 0.46 12.80
C VAL A 517 -19.89 -0.82 11.96
N ILE A 518 -18.96 -1.75 12.20
CA ILE A 518 -18.91 -3.03 11.50
C ILE A 518 -20.16 -3.86 11.78
N ALA A 519 -20.64 -3.89 13.03
CA ALA A 519 -21.88 -4.57 13.35
C ALA A 519 -23.06 -4.00 12.54
N HIS A 520 -23.19 -2.68 12.44
CA HIS A 520 -24.20 -2.05 11.59
C HIS A 520 -24.04 -2.41 10.11
N GLN A 521 -22.83 -2.32 9.57
CA GLN A 521 -22.58 -2.61 8.15
C GLN A 521 -22.89 -4.07 7.77
N VAL A 522 -22.57 -5.03 8.65
CA VAL A 522 -22.92 -6.45 8.43
C VAL A 522 -24.44 -6.63 8.47
N GLY A 523 -25.12 -5.96 9.40
CA GLY A 523 -26.58 -6.03 9.52
C GLY A 523 -27.30 -5.44 8.31
N ASP A 524 -26.81 -4.31 7.81
CA ASP A 524 -27.29 -3.67 6.59
C ASP A 524 -27.05 -4.55 5.37
N ALA A 525 -25.86 -5.15 5.22
CA ALA A 525 -25.54 -6.04 4.12
C ALA A 525 -26.43 -7.30 4.08
N ILE A 526 -26.67 -7.94 5.24
CA ILE A 526 -27.56 -9.10 5.33
C ILE A 526 -29.02 -8.71 5.00
N SER A 527 -29.46 -7.55 5.50
CA SER A 527 -30.80 -7.03 5.18
C SER A 527 -30.96 -6.72 3.70
N GLU A 528 -29.90 -6.19 3.07
CA GLU A 528 -29.86 -5.87 1.65
C GLU A 528 -29.92 -7.13 0.78
N VAL A 529 -29.24 -8.22 1.14
CA VAL A 529 -29.37 -9.52 0.44
C VAL A 529 -30.80 -10.03 0.48
N ASN A 530 -31.45 -9.96 1.64
CA ASN A 530 -32.85 -10.39 1.79
C ASN A 530 -33.80 -9.52 0.95
N ARG A 531 -33.59 -8.20 0.93
CA ARG A 531 -34.35 -7.25 0.10
C ARG A 531 -34.14 -7.51 -1.39
N ALA A 532 -32.90 -7.71 -1.82
CA ALA A 532 -32.56 -7.98 -3.22
C ALA A 532 -33.20 -9.29 -3.69
N TYR A 533 -33.21 -10.34 -2.87
CA TYR A 533 -33.91 -11.59 -3.19
C TYR A 533 -35.43 -11.40 -3.35
N ALA A 534 -36.08 -10.66 -2.46
CA ALA A 534 -37.51 -10.32 -2.59
C ALA A 534 -37.80 -9.46 -3.83
N SER A 535 -36.86 -8.61 -4.23
CA SER A 535 -36.94 -7.81 -5.46
C SER A 535 -36.84 -8.69 -6.71
N ILE A 536 -35.95 -9.70 -6.72
CA ILE A 536 -35.88 -10.70 -7.80
C ILE A 536 -37.24 -11.40 -7.95
N SER A 537 -37.80 -11.97 -6.88
CA SER A 537 -39.07 -12.70 -6.99
C SER A 537 -40.21 -11.82 -7.50
N THR A 538 -40.26 -10.57 -7.05
CA THR A 538 -41.29 -9.61 -7.49
C THR A 538 -41.11 -9.20 -8.95
N SER A 539 -39.88 -8.87 -9.36
CA SER A 539 -39.56 -8.49 -10.74
C SER A 539 -39.77 -9.66 -11.72
N TYR A 540 -39.51 -10.88 -11.29
CA TYR A 540 -39.75 -12.09 -12.05
C TYR A 540 -41.26 -12.32 -12.28
N ASN A 541 -42.08 -12.22 -11.22
CA ASN A 541 -43.54 -12.29 -11.36
C ASN A 541 -44.09 -11.18 -12.27
N ARG A 542 -43.51 -9.97 -12.20
CA ARG A 542 -43.87 -8.86 -13.10
C ARG A 542 -43.52 -9.16 -14.55
N LEU A 543 -42.37 -9.81 -14.81
CA LEU A 543 -41.97 -10.23 -16.16
C LEU A 543 -42.96 -11.26 -16.74
N ILE A 544 -43.38 -12.26 -15.95
CA ILE A 544 -44.39 -13.24 -16.37
C ILE A 544 -45.72 -12.54 -16.68
N ALA A 545 -46.20 -11.67 -15.78
CA ALA A 545 -47.45 -10.95 -15.98
C ALA A 545 -47.39 -10.01 -17.22
N ALA A 546 -46.26 -9.35 -17.47
CA ALA A 546 -46.06 -8.53 -18.66
C ALA A 546 -46.06 -9.37 -19.95
N GLN A 547 -45.50 -10.58 -19.91
CA GLN A 547 -45.52 -11.53 -21.02
C GLN A 547 -46.96 -12.01 -21.34
N GLU A 548 -47.73 -12.36 -20.32
CA GLU A 548 -49.14 -12.75 -20.47
C GLU A 548 -50.00 -11.58 -21.00
N ARG A 549 -49.73 -10.36 -20.53
CA ARG A 549 -50.38 -9.15 -21.04
C ARG A 549 -50.09 -8.93 -22.51
N LEU A 550 -48.84 -9.12 -22.94
CA LEU A 550 -48.45 -9.00 -24.34
C LEU A 550 -49.18 -10.03 -25.21
N THR A 551 -49.25 -11.29 -24.77
CA THR A 551 -49.97 -12.34 -25.51
C THR A 551 -51.46 -12.02 -25.62
N ALA A 552 -52.10 -11.58 -24.54
CA ALA A 552 -53.51 -11.19 -24.55
C ALA A 552 -53.77 -9.97 -25.45
N ALA A 553 -52.89 -8.96 -25.41
CA ALA A 553 -52.99 -7.79 -26.28
C ALA A 553 -52.85 -8.15 -27.77
N GLN A 554 -51.95 -9.09 -28.10
CA GLN A 554 -51.77 -9.59 -29.46
C GLN A 554 -53.01 -10.33 -29.97
N GLU A 555 -53.64 -11.17 -29.15
CA GLU A 555 -54.87 -11.89 -29.50
C GLU A 555 -56.03 -10.92 -29.80
N VAL A 556 -56.24 -9.93 -28.92
CA VAL A 556 -57.27 -8.89 -29.13
C VAL A 556 -57.01 -8.10 -30.42
N TYR A 557 -55.75 -7.77 -30.69
CA TYR A 557 -55.37 -7.06 -31.90
C TYR A 557 -55.62 -7.90 -33.18
N GLN A 558 -55.39 -9.22 -33.13
CA GLN A 558 -55.66 -10.09 -34.28
C GLN A 558 -57.14 -10.18 -34.64
N VAL A 559 -58.03 -10.13 -33.65
CA VAL A 559 -59.49 -10.20 -33.84
C VAL A 559 -60.07 -8.88 -34.34
N ASP A 560 -59.86 -7.78 -33.59
CA ASP A 560 -60.56 -6.51 -33.84
C ASP A 560 -59.74 -5.52 -34.69
N LYS A 561 -58.39 -5.64 -34.73
CA LYS A 561 -57.47 -4.74 -35.46
C LYS A 561 -57.63 -3.24 -35.17
N VAL A 562 -58.26 -2.86 -34.06
CA VAL A 562 -58.52 -1.44 -33.73
C VAL A 562 -57.50 -0.87 -32.74
N SER A 563 -57.09 -1.64 -31.72
CA SER A 563 -56.37 -1.15 -30.53
C SER A 563 -54.87 -1.48 -30.55
N ILE A 564 -54.14 -0.97 -31.54
CA ILE A 564 -52.67 -1.18 -31.63
C ILE A 564 -51.91 -0.62 -30.42
N ASP A 565 -52.44 0.44 -29.79
CA ASP A 565 -51.83 1.07 -28.63
C ASP A 565 -51.67 0.07 -27.47
N LEU A 566 -52.61 -0.87 -27.29
CA LEU A 566 -52.50 -1.91 -26.27
C LEU A 566 -51.30 -2.84 -26.48
N VAL A 567 -50.97 -3.14 -27.74
CA VAL A 567 -49.83 -3.99 -28.08
C VAL A 567 -48.53 -3.21 -27.89
N LEU A 568 -48.47 -1.94 -28.33
CA LEU A 568 -47.28 -1.10 -28.16
C LEU A 568 -46.98 -0.85 -26.68
N ASP A 569 -48.01 -0.56 -25.87
CA ASP A 569 -47.89 -0.38 -24.43
C ASP A 569 -47.43 -1.67 -23.74
N ALA A 570 -48.01 -2.83 -24.12
CA ALA A 570 -47.61 -4.12 -23.57
C ALA A 570 -46.17 -4.51 -23.97
N GLN A 571 -45.74 -4.19 -25.20
CA GLN A 571 -44.35 -4.38 -25.63
C GLN A 571 -43.39 -3.52 -24.80
N GLN A 572 -43.77 -2.28 -24.49
CA GLN A 572 -42.97 -1.40 -23.64
C GLN A 572 -42.86 -1.94 -22.21
N GLU A 573 -43.98 -2.37 -21.63
CA GLU A 573 -44.01 -2.93 -20.28
C GLU A 573 -43.17 -4.21 -20.18
N LEU A 574 -43.23 -5.08 -21.19
CA LEU A 574 -42.37 -6.26 -21.28
C LEU A 574 -40.89 -5.87 -21.30
N ALA A 575 -40.48 -4.97 -22.19
CA ALA A 575 -39.09 -4.54 -22.32
C ALA A 575 -38.53 -3.94 -21.01
N GLN A 576 -39.35 -3.14 -20.32
CA GLN A 576 -39.02 -2.59 -19.02
C GLN A 576 -38.92 -3.69 -17.96
N SER A 577 -39.89 -4.59 -17.88
CA SER A 577 -39.90 -5.67 -16.89
C SER A 577 -38.72 -6.63 -17.04
N LEU A 578 -38.28 -6.89 -18.28
CA LEU A 578 -37.10 -7.71 -18.57
C LEU A 578 -35.82 -7.03 -18.07
N THR A 579 -35.69 -5.74 -18.32
CA THR A 579 -34.56 -4.94 -17.83
C THR A 579 -34.56 -4.87 -16.31
N ASP A 580 -35.71 -4.64 -15.69
CA ASP A 580 -35.89 -4.60 -14.24
C ASP A 580 -35.52 -5.94 -13.58
N TYR A 581 -35.90 -7.08 -14.20
CA TYR A 581 -35.53 -8.42 -13.73
C TYR A 581 -34.03 -8.68 -13.80
N HIS A 582 -33.36 -8.30 -14.90
CA HIS A 582 -31.91 -8.45 -14.97
C HIS A 582 -31.17 -7.51 -14.02
N ASN A 583 -31.72 -6.31 -13.77
CA ASN A 583 -31.16 -5.39 -12.78
C ASN A 583 -31.30 -5.93 -11.36
N SER A 584 -32.48 -6.45 -10.98
CA SER A 584 -32.68 -7.06 -9.65
C SER A 584 -31.79 -8.28 -9.42
N THR A 585 -31.56 -9.06 -10.48
CA THR A 585 -30.65 -10.21 -10.43
C THR A 585 -29.20 -9.77 -10.22
N LYS A 586 -28.74 -8.72 -10.92
CA LYS A 586 -27.44 -8.10 -10.68
C LYS A 586 -27.33 -7.57 -9.25
N GLU A 587 -28.34 -6.84 -8.78
CA GLU A 587 -28.37 -6.27 -7.42
C GLU A 587 -28.22 -7.35 -6.34
N TYR A 588 -28.78 -8.55 -6.56
CA TYR A 588 -28.60 -9.67 -5.64
C TYR A 588 -27.17 -10.22 -5.61
N GLU A 589 -26.51 -10.33 -6.76
CA GLU A 589 -25.09 -10.71 -6.79
C GLU A 589 -24.21 -9.69 -6.05
N LEU A 590 -24.45 -8.40 -6.29
CA LEU A 590 -23.74 -7.33 -5.60
C LEU A 590 -24.02 -7.33 -4.09
N ALA A 591 -25.26 -7.61 -3.67
CA ALA A 591 -25.60 -7.71 -2.26
C ALA A 591 -24.90 -8.91 -1.59
N LYS A 592 -24.79 -10.07 -2.27
CA LYS A 592 -24.05 -11.23 -1.76
C LYS A 592 -22.57 -10.92 -1.57
N LYS A 593 -21.96 -10.33 -2.60
CA LYS A 593 -20.60 -9.80 -2.53
C LYS A 593 -20.43 -8.85 -1.34
N GLU A 594 -21.38 -7.95 -1.11
CA GLU A 594 -21.31 -6.99 -0.01
C GLU A 594 -21.26 -7.69 1.36
N VAL A 595 -21.98 -8.79 1.56
CA VAL A 595 -21.84 -9.59 2.79
C VAL A 595 -20.44 -10.18 2.93
N TYR A 596 -19.84 -10.71 1.87
CA TYR A 596 -18.44 -11.20 1.89
C TYR A 596 -17.42 -10.08 2.10
N PHE A 597 -17.69 -8.89 1.56
CA PHE A 597 -16.88 -7.69 1.77
C PHE A 597 -16.93 -7.22 3.22
N GLN A 598 -18.13 -7.10 3.79
CA GLN A 598 -18.35 -6.65 5.16
C GLN A 598 -17.92 -7.69 6.22
N SER A 599 -17.98 -8.99 5.91
CA SER A 599 -17.41 -10.06 6.75
C SER A 599 -15.88 -10.16 6.65
N GLY A 600 -15.26 -9.51 5.66
CA GLY A 600 -13.81 -9.58 5.44
C GLY A 600 -13.34 -10.90 4.83
N THR A 601 -14.23 -11.66 4.19
CA THR A 601 -13.94 -12.96 3.57
C THR A 601 -13.85 -12.92 2.05
N LEU A 602 -14.16 -11.79 1.42
CA LEU A 602 -14.17 -11.62 -0.04
C LEU A 602 -12.93 -12.20 -0.73
N LEU A 603 -11.73 -11.89 -0.22
CA LEU A 603 -10.48 -12.41 -0.77
C LEU A 603 -10.38 -13.94 -0.65
N SER A 604 -10.75 -14.48 0.52
CA SER A 604 -10.74 -15.94 0.75
C SER A 604 -11.75 -16.66 -0.13
N MET A 605 -12.91 -16.05 -0.41
CA MET A 605 -13.93 -16.65 -1.27
C MET A 605 -13.44 -16.80 -2.70
N HIS A 606 -12.67 -15.82 -3.18
CA HIS A 606 -12.01 -15.84 -4.50
C HIS A 606 -10.66 -16.60 -4.50
N GLY A 607 -10.27 -17.23 -3.37
CA GLY A 607 -9.01 -17.97 -3.25
C GLY A 607 -7.75 -17.10 -3.29
N VAL A 608 -7.88 -15.80 -3.02
CA VAL A 608 -6.77 -14.84 -3.00
C VAL A 608 -6.13 -14.86 -1.61
N HIS A 609 -4.84 -15.20 -1.58
CA HIS A 609 -4.06 -15.32 -0.34
C HIS A 609 -2.76 -14.54 -0.42
N PHE A 610 -2.28 -14.10 0.74
CA PHE A 610 -0.97 -13.50 0.87
C PHE A 610 0.07 -14.59 1.10
N SER A 611 1.10 -14.60 0.28
CA SER A 611 2.34 -15.32 0.55
C SER A 611 3.48 -14.30 0.60
N GLU A 612 4.37 -14.44 1.57
CA GLU A 612 5.68 -13.78 1.46
C GLU A 612 6.34 -14.23 0.15
N GLY A 613 6.91 -13.28 -0.59
CA GLY A 613 7.64 -13.60 -1.82
C GLY A 613 8.78 -14.59 -1.51
N SER A 614 9.15 -15.43 -2.47
CA SER A 614 10.26 -16.38 -2.28
C SER A 614 11.51 -15.62 -1.82
N TRP A 615 11.97 -15.87 -0.60
CA TRP A 615 13.22 -15.29 -0.14
C TRP A 615 14.37 -15.78 -1.02
N ALA A 616 15.47 -15.03 -1.08
CA ALA A 616 16.64 -15.55 -1.77
C ALA A 616 17.08 -16.83 -1.07
N ALA A 617 17.59 -17.81 -1.83
CA ALA A 617 18.04 -19.09 -1.25
C ALA A 617 19.05 -18.88 -0.10
N ALA A 618 19.87 -17.82 -0.18
CA ALA A 618 20.82 -17.44 0.86
C ALA A 618 20.14 -17.06 2.20
N ASP A 619 18.99 -16.39 2.16
CA ASP A 619 18.28 -15.92 3.36
C ASP A 619 17.70 -17.10 4.15
N TYR A 620 17.25 -18.16 3.46
CA TYR A 620 16.81 -19.41 4.11
C TYR A 620 17.97 -20.10 4.85
N TYR A 621 19.19 -20.07 4.29
CA TYR A 621 20.37 -20.61 4.97
C TYR A 621 20.71 -19.78 6.21
N ASP A 622 20.68 -18.45 6.11
CA ASP A 622 21.03 -17.55 7.21
C ASP A 622 19.99 -17.60 8.34
N ALA A 623 18.70 -17.70 8.00
CA ALA A 623 17.62 -17.94 8.96
C ALA A 623 17.78 -19.29 9.66
N ALA A 624 18.17 -20.35 8.94
CA ALA A 624 18.45 -21.66 9.51
C ALA A 624 19.65 -21.63 10.45
N GLU A 625 20.75 -20.95 10.10
CA GLU A 625 21.91 -20.76 10.97
C GLU A 625 21.55 -19.94 12.22
N THR A 626 20.77 -18.87 12.06
CA THR A 626 20.25 -18.07 13.18
C THR A 626 19.37 -18.90 14.11
N SER A 627 18.52 -19.79 13.55
CA SER A 627 17.69 -20.70 14.35
C SER A 627 18.53 -21.71 15.15
N ARG A 628 19.63 -22.19 14.57
CA ARG A 628 20.57 -23.13 15.21
C ARG A 628 21.39 -22.46 16.31
N THR A 629 21.69 -21.18 16.15
CA THR A 629 22.46 -20.38 17.12
C THR A 629 21.58 -19.81 18.24
N ARG A 630 20.25 -19.82 18.10
CA ARG A 630 19.32 -19.53 19.20
C ARG A 630 19.39 -20.62 20.27
N VAL A 631 20.13 -20.34 21.34
CA VAL A 631 20.04 -21.11 22.59
C VAL A 631 18.62 -20.92 23.17
N PRO A 632 17.88 -21.98 23.51
CA PRO A 632 16.55 -21.84 24.10
C PRO A 632 16.64 -21.00 25.37
N ALA A 633 15.90 -19.90 25.41
CA ALA A 633 15.88 -19.00 26.55
C ALA A 633 15.47 -19.79 27.81
N SER A 634 16.26 -19.64 28.88
CA SER A 634 15.94 -20.27 30.17
C SER A 634 14.51 -19.90 30.62
N PRO A 635 13.75 -20.79 31.29
CA PRO A 635 12.36 -20.52 31.68
C PRO A 635 12.16 -19.24 32.49
N ARG A 636 13.21 -18.75 33.19
CA ARG A 636 13.19 -17.48 33.94
C ARG A 636 13.21 -16.23 33.04
N LEU A 637 13.75 -16.30 31.83
CA LEU A 637 13.71 -15.20 30.85
C LEU A 637 12.32 -15.07 30.19
N LYS A 638 11.55 -16.17 30.13
CA LYS A 638 10.17 -16.15 29.58
C LYS A 638 9.18 -15.34 30.43
N GLN A 639 9.40 -15.22 31.75
CA GLN A 639 8.56 -14.38 32.61
C GLN A 639 8.70 -12.87 32.34
N ASN A 640 9.78 -12.45 31.69
CA ASN A 640 10.03 -11.07 31.27
C ASN A 640 9.92 -10.89 29.75
N GLU A 641 9.32 -11.85 29.02
CA GLU A 641 8.98 -11.61 27.62
C GLU A 641 7.90 -10.51 27.56
N PRO A 642 8.07 -9.49 26.71
CA PRO A 642 7.03 -8.49 26.52
C PRO A 642 5.74 -9.22 26.13
N GLY A 643 4.67 -8.95 26.88
CA GLY A 643 3.41 -9.69 26.78
C GLY A 643 2.95 -9.84 25.33
N PHE A 644 2.58 -11.07 24.97
CA PHE A 644 1.97 -11.53 23.72
C PHE A 644 1.76 -10.40 22.69
N ILE A 645 2.73 -10.24 21.78
CA ILE A 645 2.72 -9.16 20.78
C ILE A 645 1.84 -9.53 19.59
N SER A 646 1.89 -10.79 19.17
CA SER A 646 1.09 -11.36 18.09
C SER A 646 0.54 -12.72 18.50
N ALA A 647 -0.67 -13.04 18.03
CA ALA A 647 -1.25 -14.37 18.14
C ALA A 647 -0.70 -15.39 17.13
N GLY A 648 0.19 -14.95 16.23
CA GLY A 648 0.65 -15.73 15.09
C GLY A 648 -0.18 -15.46 13.84
N GLU A 649 0.06 -16.26 12.80
CA GLU A 649 -0.71 -16.22 11.56
C GLU A 649 -2.15 -16.65 11.84
N GLN A 650 -3.10 -15.87 11.32
CA GLN A 650 -4.50 -16.25 11.33
C GLN A 650 -4.78 -17.06 10.07
N PRO A 651 -5.27 -18.31 10.18
CA PRO A 651 -5.62 -19.11 9.01
C PRO A 651 -6.68 -18.38 8.19
N GLN A 652 -6.38 -18.15 6.91
CA GLN A 652 -7.26 -17.41 5.99
C GLN A 652 -8.42 -18.28 5.50
N LEU A 653 -8.26 -19.60 5.51
CA LEU A 653 -9.34 -20.55 5.25
C LEU A 653 -10.11 -20.79 6.57
N PRO A 654 -11.45 -20.96 6.54
CA PRO A 654 -12.14 -21.57 7.68
C PRO A 654 -11.40 -22.87 8.01
N PRO A 655 -11.21 -23.22 9.30
CA PRO A 655 -10.78 -24.58 9.60
C PRO A 655 -11.78 -25.49 8.90
N LEU A 656 -11.33 -26.26 7.90
CA LEU A 656 -12.07 -27.43 7.46
C LEU A 656 -12.52 -28.09 8.74
N ALA A 657 -13.82 -28.29 8.92
CA ALA A 657 -14.36 -29.04 10.04
C ALA A 657 -13.76 -30.45 9.99
N SER A 658 -12.55 -30.58 10.50
CA SER A 658 -11.66 -31.73 10.36
C SER A 658 -11.21 -32.04 11.76
N GLU A 659 -12.00 -32.93 12.36
CA GLU A 659 -11.65 -34.02 13.29
C GLU A 659 -12.76 -34.29 14.31
N SER A 660 -13.69 -33.36 14.57
CA SER A 660 -14.78 -33.59 15.55
C SER A 660 -16.17 -33.87 14.96
N MET A 661 -16.50 -33.39 13.76
CA MET A 661 -17.82 -33.65 13.13
C MET A 661 -17.87 -34.88 12.21
N ILE A 662 -16.72 -35.36 11.74
CA ILE A 662 -16.64 -36.55 10.88
C ILE A 662 -17.03 -37.80 11.67
N THR A 663 -16.73 -37.85 12.97
CA THR A 663 -17.00 -38.99 13.85
C THR A 663 -18.50 -39.17 14.18
N GLU A 664 -19.33 -38.13 14.06
CA GLU A 664 -20.78 -38.24 14.29
C GLU A 664 -21.56 -38.60 13.02
N GLN A 665 -21.09 -38.22 11.83
CA GLN A 665 -21.75 -38.56 10.57
C GLN A 665 -21.43 -39.97 10.07
N GLU A 666 -20.31 -40.57 10.49
CA GLU A 666 -19.94 -41.93 10.10
C GLU A 666 -20.89 -43.01 10.68
N ASN A 667 -21.65 -42.70 11.74
CA ASN A 667 -22.61 -43.64 12.35
C ASN A 667 -24.01 -43.63 11.72
N LEU A 668 -24.28 -42.78 10.72
CA LEU A 668 -25.62 -42.58 10.14
C LEU A 668 -25.74 -43.02 8.67
N ILE A 669 -24.66 -43.52 8.04
CA ILE A 669 -24.60 -43.80 6.59
C ILE A 669 -24.74 -45.30 6.27
N GLU A 670 -24.88 -46.20 7.24
CA GLU A 670 -24.86 -47.66 7.01
C GLU A 670 -26.18 -48.29 6.51
N GLU A 671 -27.18 -47.54 6.05
CA GLU A 671 -28.41 -48.13 5.48
C GLU A 671 -28.93 -47.40 4.23
N LEU A 672 -28.27 -47.50 3.08
CA LEU A 672 -28.94 -47.36 1.78
C LEU A 672 -28.31 -48.29 0.71
N PRO A 673 -29.11 -49.06 -0.07
CA PRO A 673 -28.60 -50.01 -1.06
C PRO A 673 -28.17 -49.34 -2.39
N LEU A 674 -27.16 -49.95 -3.02
CA LEU A 674 -26.48 -49.53 -4.26
C LEU A 674 -27.40 -49.32 -5.48
N PRO A 675 -27.06 -48.40 -6.41
CA PRO A 675 -27.85 -48.12 -7.60
C PRO A 675 -27.59 -49.12 -8.75
N ILE A 676 -28.65 -49.32 -9.53
CA ILE A 676 -28.72 -50.12 -10.77
C ILE A 676 -28.03 -49.35 -11.91
N ALA A 677 -27.23 -50.04 -12.72
CA ALA A 677 -26.57 -49.52 -13.91
C ALA A 677 -27.55 -49.34 -15.09
N VAL A 678 -27.43 -48.23 -15.83
CA VAL A 678 -27.94 -48.11 -17.22
C VAL A 678 -26.99 -47.26 -18.08
N GLU A 679 -26.77 -47.83 -19.27
CA GLU A 679 -26.01 -47.55 -20.50
C GLU A 679 -25.69 -46.12 -20.97
N GLU A 680 -24.54 -46.05 -21.68
CA GLU A 680 -24.07 -44.97 -22.56
C GLU A 680 -24.98 -44.76 -23.77
N ILE A 681 -25.30 -43.50 -24.09
CA ILE A 681 -25.71 -43.09 -25.44
C ILE A 681 -24.88 -41.87 -25.85
N SER A 682 -24.15 -42.02 -26.95
CA SER A 682 -23.42 -40.98 -27.67
C SER A 682 -24.35 -40.17 -28.57
N SER A 683 -24.27 -38.84 -28.54
CA SER A 683 -24.40 -37.98 -29.74
C SER A 683 -24.02 -36.53 -29.42
N THR A 684 -23.32 -35.91 -30.37
CA THR A 684 -22.83 -34.52 -30.43
C THR A 684 -23.90 -33.44 -30.20
N PRO A 685 -23.59 -32.28 -29.58
CA PRO A 685 -24.57 -31.20 -29.43
C PRO A 685 -24.55 -30.21 -30.60
N ASP A 686 -25.69 -30.12 -31.29
CA ASP A 686 -26.08 -29.01 -32.18
C ASP A 686 -26.45 -27.77 -31.33
N TRP A 687 -25.82 -26.64 -31.60
CA TRP A 687 -25.90 -25.39 -30.81
C TRP A 687 -27.03 -24.45 -31.25
N ALA A 688 -28.15 -24.98 -31.74
CA ALA A 688 -29.29 -24.15 -32.13
C ALA A 688 -30.60 -24.75 -31.61
N ASN A 689 -31.23 -24.01 -30.69
CA ASN A 689 -32.56 -24.21 -30.12
C ASN A 689 -32.67 -25.20 -28.94
N GLU A 690 -32.31 -24.73 -27.75
CA GLU A 690 -33.08 -25.02 -26.53
C GLU A 690 -32.61 -24.11 -25.39
N SER A 691 -33.53 -23.31 -24.85
CA SER A 691 -33.31 -22.56 -23.61
C SER A 691 -33.19 -23.56 -22.46
N LEU A 692 -32.00 -23.67 -21.87
CA LEU A 692 -31.75 -24.36 -20.62
C LEU A 692 -32.56 -23.66 -19.51
N ILE A 693 -33.71 -24.24 -19.18
CA ILE A 693 -34.52 -23.85 -18.02
C ILE A 693 -33.86 -24.48 -16.78
N LEU A 694 -33.04 -23.70 -16.09
CA LEU A 694 -32.64 -23.98 -14.70
C LEU A 694 -33.88 -23.92 -13.78
N PRO A 695 -33.89 -24.62 -12.62
CA PRO A 695 -35.07 -24.69 -11.76
C PRO A 695 -35.51 -23.28 -11.35
N LEU A 696 -36.69 -22.93 -11.84
CA LEU A 696 -37.34 -21.63 -11.70
C LEU A 696 -37.65 -21.39 -10.21
N PRO A 697 -37.53 -20.16 -9.69
CA PRO A 697 -38.17 -19.83 -8.42
C PRO A 697 -39.66 -20.11 -8.55
N GLU A 698 -40.22 -20.92 -7.65
CA GLU A 698 -41.67 -21.19 -7.67
C GLU A 698 -42.41 -19.84 -7.59
N PRO A 699 -43.38 -19.59 -8.50
CA PRO A 699 -44.18 -18.39 -8.41
C PRO A 699 -44.87 -18.40 -7.04
N ILE A 700 -44.70 -17.31 -6.29
CA ILE A 700 -45.42 -17.12 -5.03
C ILE A 700 -46.90 -17.05 -5.41
N GLY A 701 -47.62 -18.17 -5.26
CA GLY A 701 -49.06 -18.16 -5.21
C GLY A 701 -49.47 -17.17 -4.13
N LEU A 702 -50.44 -16.30 -4.41
CA LEU A 702 -51.04 -15.40 -3.43
C LEU A 702 -51.55 -16.25 -2.26
N GLN A 703 -50.71 -16.48 -1.25
CA GLN A 703 -51.16 -16.96 0.03
C GLN A 703 -51.90 -15.79 0.66
N GLU A 704 -53.20 -15.99 0.94
CA GLU A 704 -53.96 -15.07 1.79
C GLU A 704 -53.15 -14.81 3.06
N GLU A 705 -52.61 -13.59 3.20
CA GLU A 705 -51.96 -13.15 4.42
C GLU A 705 -52.97 -13.26 5.56
N ALA A 706 -52.76 -14.23 6.45
CA ALA A 706 -53.35 -14.20 7.77
C ALA A 706 -52.72 -13.00 8.51
N GLU A 707 -53.49 -11.91 8.58
CA GLU A 707 -53.19 -10.67 9.27
C GLU A 707 -52.68 -10.93 10.70
N SER A 708 -51.36 -10.88 10.89
CA SER A 708 -50.75 -10.91 12.22
C SER A 708 -50.86 -9.51 12.84
N PRO A 709 -51.41 -9.34 14.06
CA PRO A 709 -51.59 -8.02 14.64
C PRO A 709 -50.24 -7.38 15.01
N LEU A 710 -50.07 -6.13 14.59
CA LEU A 710 -48.94 -5.25 14.96
C LEU A 710 -48.78 -5.18 16.49
N PRO A 711 -47.54 -5.20 17.04
CA PRO A 711 -47.32 -4.97 18.46
C PRO A 711 -47.62 -3.50 18.80
N ALA A 712 -48.49 -3.29 19.78
CA ALA A 712 -48.83 -1.97 20.30
C ALA A 712 -47.60 -1.25 20.89
N PRO A 713 -47.51 0.09 20.78
CA PRO A 713 -46.42 0.84 21.39
C PRO A 713 -46.53 0.75 22.93
N ALA A 714 -45.47 0.29 23.58
CA ALA A 714 -45.36 0.32 25.04
C ALA A 714 -45.26 1.78 25.49
N ILE A 715 -46.33 2.27 26.13
CA ILE A 715 -46.29 3.43 27.00
C ILE A 715 -45.96 2.90 28.40
N GLU A 716 -44.77 3.20 28.90
CA GLU A 716 -44.48 3.58 30.29
C GLU A 716 -43.06 4.14 30.44
#